data_AF-A0A060SUB9-F1
#
_entry.id   AF-A0A060SUB9-F1
#
_cell.length_a   1.000
_cell.length_b   1.000
_cell.length_c   1.000
_cell.angle_alpha   90.00
_cell.angle_beta   90.00
_cell.angle_gamma   90.00
#
_symmetry.space_group_name_H-M   'P 1'
#
loop_
_entity.id
_entity.type
_entity.pdbx_description
1 polymer ?
#
loop_
_entity_poly.entity_id
_entity_poly.type
_entity_poly.pdbx_seq_one_letter_code
_entity_poly.pdbx_strand_id
1 'polypeptide(L)'
;MPSSSIPSSSRPQPTGERNPGGPQYICNCIKYCKGIPRSVSQRKYELHAPFRVRPEDVLAHFQPASAPATRSTATQPNSRNAHINQEFSDVPPLAEDTYADNDEDDTRGGAGEGYAHRVASAGNTRPPHAATSPGPAPVGHRPAEDEDDSSPEPPLLDVELEGEGQSAEDVGALQYVHRKEVREAQMFAERLASAKLEDSGMSPESLARLCSPRTASVEVTPQERVGIRMFTAQGDTSEENYADNRAAFMELHPEDQIPTYKQVQRLVARITGIEAIRMDMCPDTCVAFVGPFATLDLCPFCGESRFDVVKLAQGKRVPRQTYQTYPLGPQLQAMWGSPENARLMKHRVAETCRILAEARRNPQAVPLFDDIYYGQAYLDAVQSATNPIREDDMVLMFSIDGAQLYKSKSSDCWFYVWVLFDLPPDARYKKRYVLPGAVIGGPKKPKNVDSFIFPGLYHLAALQREGLPVWDAAENHLFRSYLFLLLVTADGPAMAYLNGLVGHHGALGCRLYCRFLGRNKPGMSMYYPAALCPSPALPSDHPDVSLRGNTSPATEAAATCRKRYEDNLRLVEASHTNAAYARNRLLTGIAKPSIFGGIPRILGVPDVFGADLMHLICLNLTDLIIGLLRGTLACEAPDDKSTWTWAIFMDRETWLTHGRLVAEATPYLPGSLTVRRATLPRRFERVQGMGVPSIRLVCAVHIILQRRISPSSLPLAHRLFIEHAEGIETLYYQRRRERLHFTRQSVHATTHIVPEIARLGPGTLYTQWTLENFIGNITREIKQHSTPYANVSKRARHRCQVNALQALIPSLAKASELPSGALELREGYVLLRALDSLARGVTPSEARAIHDFLRNHRHPVAETWKPLVRRWARLLLPTGQIAMSAWKECQLEARGRKLRRARMIKLTGSPSRFAEVQYYFILDLGNEQRALAMLAPFSPPDPAILQESENTVLACNSPRDEDRAVVDVTEVVAVVAMVPLPLSQEEARQGRNVGRQRFFVVEKPGLEVASLGGIRQELDDLDDDLVM
;
A
#
# COMPACT_ATOMS: atom_id res chain seq x y z
N MET A 1 30.41 -56.47 -5.50
CA MET A 1 31.59 -57.30 -5.80
C MET A 1 31.26 -58.23 -6.95
N PRO A 2 32.21 -58.64 -7.81
CA PRO A 2 33.53 -58.04 -8.09
C PRO A 2 33.85 -57.93 -9.62
N SER A 3 35.05 -57.41 -9.98
CA SER A 3 35.82 -57.67 -11.24
C SER A 3 35.16 -57.30 -12.60
N SER A 4 35.86 -56.97 -13.71
CA SER A 4 37.25 -57.15 -14.20
C SER A 4 37.53 -56.09 -15.32
N SER A 5 38.72 -55.86 -15.91
CA SER A 5 40.16 -56.00 -15.52
C SER A 5 41.10 -55.47 -16.64
N ILE A 6 42.25 -54.84 -16.30
CA ILE A 6 43.53 -54.82 -17.08
C ILE A 6 43.53 -53.96 -18.40
N PRO A 7 44.67 -53.44 -18.95
CA PRO A 7 46.08 -53.34 -18.48
C PRO A 7 46.59 -51.89 -18.28
N SER A 8 47.90 -51.73 -18.03
CA SER A 8 48.64 -50.48 -17.84
C SER A 8 49.66 -50.16 -18.95
N SER A 9 50.07 -48.89 -19.07
CA SER A 9 51.36 -48.44 -19.64
C SER A 9 51.73 -47.05 -19.08
N SER A 10 52.91 -46.47 -19.39
CA SER A 10 53.50 -45.37 -18.59
C SER A 10 54.36 -44.35 -19.37
N ARG A 11 54.70 -43.23 -18.68
CA ARG A 11 55.55 -42.06 -19.08
C ARG A 11 54.89 -41.02 -20.03
N PRO A 12 55.40 -39.77 -20.09
CA PRO A 12 56.06 -38.93 -19.06
C PRO A 12 55.42 -37.51 -18.92
N GLN A 13 55.98 -36.64 -18.07
CA GLN A 13 55.73 -35.18 -18.12
C GLN A 13 56.50 -34.52 -19.29
N PRO A 14 56.07 -33.33 -19.75
CA PRO A 14 56.74 -32.10 -19.30
C PRO A 14 55.78 -30.94 -18.94
N THR A 15 56.38 -29.80 -18.56
CA THR A 15 55.77 -28.53 -18.13
C THR A 15 55.03 -27.76 -19.22
N GLY A 16 54.03 -26.95 -18.83
CA GLY A 16 53.38 -25.96 -19.70
C GLY A 16 52.63 -24.88 -18.92
N GLU A 17 53.00 -23.61 -19.14
CA GLU A 17 52.46 -22.45 -18.44
C GLU A 17 51.07 -22.05 -18.96
N ARG A 18 50.18 -21.53 -18.10
CA ARG A 18 48.91 -20.94 -18.54
C ARG A 18 49.08 -19.46 -18.87
N ASN A 19 49.47 -19.21 -20.11
CA ASN A 19 49.52 -17.89 -20.73
C ASN A 19 48.15 -17.15 -20.58
N PRO A 20 48.11 -15.92 -20.01
CA PRO A 20 46.87 -15.18 -19.78
C PRO A 20 46.32 -14.45 -21.04
N GLY A 21 47.03 -14.49 -22.17
CA GLY A 21 46.72 -13.74 -23.40
C GLY A 21 45.53 -14.23 -24.23
N GLY A 22 44.38 -14.53 -23.62
CA GLY A 22 43.15 -14.82 -24.35
C GLY A 22 42.55 -13.56 -25.00
N PRO A 23 42.00 -13.62 -26.23
CA PRO A 23 41.43 -12.46 -26.90
C PRO A 23 40.27 -11.87 -26.09
N GLN A 24 40.33 -10.56 -25.81
CA GLN A 24 39.27 -9.84 -25.10
C GLN A 24 38.13 -9.48 -26.06
N TYR A 25 36.92 -9.98 -25.78
CA TYR A 25 35.75 -9.71 -26.61
C TYR A 25 34.95 -8.55 -26.05
N ILE A 26 34.89 -7.41 -26.75
CA ILE A 26 34.17 -6.23 -26.28
C ILE A 26 32.71 -6.27 -26.75
N CYS A 27 31.77 -6.41 -25.80
CA CYS A 27 30.34 -6.51 -26.04
C CYS A 27 29.62 -5.20 -25.71
N ASN A 28 28.77 -4.72 -26.63
CA ASN A 28 27.95 -3.50 -26.50
C ASN A 28 26.44 -3.80 -26.32
N CYS A 29 26.04 -5.02 -25.95
CA CYS A 29 24.63 -5.42 -26.02
C CYS A 29 23.71 -4.60 -25.11
N ILE A 30 22.50 -4.27 -25.58
CA ILE A 30 21.52 -3.48 -24.82
C ILE A 30 21.09 -4.24 -23.56
N LYS A 31 20.78 -5.54 -23.69
CA LYS A 31 20.15 -6.34 -22.64
C LYS A 31 21.05 -6.62 -21.42
N TYR A 32 22.35 -6.82 -21.63
CA TYR A 32 23.28 -7.23 -20.55
C TYR A 32 24.47 -6.28 -20.35
N CYS A 33 24.89 -5.52 -21.38
CA CYS A 33 25.96 -4.52 -21.29
C CYS A 33 25.43 -3.06 -21.30
N LYS A 34 24.11 -2.87 -21.42
CA LYS A 34 23.41 -1.57 -21.47
C LYS A 34 23.87 -0.64 -22.62
N GLY A 35 24.21 -1.20 -23.78
CA GLY A 35 24.68 -0.43 -24.94
C GLY A 35 26.16 -0.01 -24.86
N ILE A 36 26.77 -0.07 -23.67
CA ILE A 36 28.14 0.37 -23.42
C ILE A 36 29.11 -0.77 -23.78
N PRO A 37 30.18 -0.52 -24.56
CA PRO A 37 31.23 -1.50 -24.83
C PRO A 37 31.90 -1.97 -23.53
N ARG A 38 31.87 -3.28 -23.26
CA ARG A 38 32.50 -3.90 -22.08
C ARG A 38 33.24 -5.19 -22.46
N SER A 39 34.45 -5.37 -21.95
CA SER A 39 35.19 -6.63 -22.10
C SER A 39 34.44 -7.78 -21.42
N VAL A 40 34.24 -8.89 -22.14
CA VAL A 40 33.57 -10.11 -21.65
C VAL A 40 34.30 -11.35 -22.18
N SER A 41 34.11 -12.48 -21.49
CA SER A 41 34.60 -13.78 -21.99
C SER A 41 33.85 -14.20 -23.26
N GLN A 42 34.52 -14.96 -24.14
CA GLN A 42 33.98 -15.43 -25.42
C GLN A 42 32.55 -16.02 -25.30
N ARG A 43 32.33 -16.94 -24.35
CA ARG A 43 31.01 -17.55 -24.11
C ARG A 43 29.91 -16.53 -23.77
N LYS A 44 30.24 -15.42 -23.09
CA LYS A 44 29.30 -14.32 -22.86
C LYS A 44 29.11 -13.48 -24.12
N TYR A 45 30.18 -13.19 -24.87
CA TYR A 45 30.11 -12.48 -26.15
C TYR A 45 29.16 -13.17 -27.14
N GLU A 46 29.27 -14.50 -27.26
CA GLU A 46 28.41 -15.36 -28.07
C GLU A 46 26.96 -15.37 -27.57
N LEU A 47 26.72 -15.61 -26.28
CA LEU A 47 25.37 -15.52 -25.66
C LEU A 47 24.72 -14.14 -25.81
N HIS A 48 25.52 -13.07 -25.87
CA HIS A 48 25.03 -11.71 -26.04
C HIS A 48 24.78 -11.34 -27.52
N ALA A 49 25.17 -12.18 -28.50
CA ALA A 49 25.09 -11.86 -29.93
C ALA A 49 23.70 -11.39 -30.41
N PRO A 50 22.56 -11.99 -30.00
CA PRO A 50 21.23 -11.55 -30.43
C PRO A 50 20.82 -10.16 -29.93
N PHE A 51 21.59 -9.56 -29.01
CA PHE A 51 21.28 -8.30 -28.35
C PHE A 51 22.37 -7.23 -28.56
N ARG A 52 23.40 -7.51 -29.37
CA ARG A 52 24.48 -6.57 -29.72
C ARG A 52 24.00 -5.62 -30.81
N VAL A 53 24.14 -4.32 -30.56
CA VAL A 53 23.78 -3.26 -31.52
C VAL A 53 24.79 -3.28 -32.66
N ARG A 54 24.33 -3.24 -33.91
CA ARG A 54 25.22 -3.12 -35.06
C ARG A 54 25.65 -1.65 -35.22
N PRO A 55 26.86 -1.36 -35.73
CA PRO A 55 27.25 0.03 -36.04
C PRO A 55 26.28 0.72 -36.99
N GLU A 56 25.66 -0.08 -37.87
CA GLU A 56 24.60 0.28 -38.82
C GLU A 56 23.41 0.96 -38.12
N ASP A 57 22.93 0.38 -37.02
CA ASP A 57 21.72 0.82 -36.30
C ASP A 57 21.91 2.18 -35.60
N VAL A 58 23.15 2.52 -35.23
CA VAL A 58 23.48 3.74 -34.48
C VAL A 58 23.53 4.97 -35.39
N LEU A 59 23.92 4.79 -36.66
CA LEU A 59 24.02 5.89 -37.63
C LEU A 59 22.65 6.37 -38.14
N ALA A 60 21.62 5.53 -38.05
CA ALA A 60 20.23 5.86 -38.40
C ALA A 60 19.55 6.87 -37.45
N HIS A 61 20.25 7.39 -36.43
CA HIS A 61 19.72 8.38 -35.49
C HIS A 61 20.40 9.76 -35.56
N PHE A 62 21.29 9.98 -36.54
CA PHE A 62 21.94 11.28 -36.75
C PHE A 62 21.88 11.73 -38.22
N GLN A 63 20.70 12.22 -38.63
CA GLN A 63 20.57 13.12 -39.79
C GLN A 63 19.74 14.35 -39.40
N PRO A 64 20.24 15.59 -39.61
CA PRO A 64 19.46 16.81 -39.37
C PRO A 64 18.44 17.03 -40.49
N ALA A 65 17.33 17.69 -40.17
CA ALA A 65 16.26 17.96 -41.13
C ALA A 65 16.65 19.05 -42.15
N SER A 66 16.24 18.85 -43.41
CA SER A 66 16.32 19.86 -44.48
C SER A 66 15.08 19.80 -45.36
N ALA A 67 14.48 20.95 -45.66
CA ALA A 67 13.34 21.12 -46.56
C ALA A 67 13.61 22.30 -47.52
N PRO A 68 12.79 22.51 -48.57
CA PRO A 68 11.89 21.58 -49.27
C PRO A 68 12.36 21.33 -50.71
N ALA A 69 11.66 20.47 -51.47
CA ALA A 69 12.03 20.15 -52.85
C ALA A 69 11.66 21.24 -53.88
N THR A 70 12.63 21.68 -54.69
CA THR A 70 12.42 22.35 -55.97
C THR A 70 13.13 21.56 -57.10
N ARG A 71 12.77 21.83 -58.36
CA ARG A 71 13.02 20.90 -59.48
C ARG A 71 14.44 20.96 -60.06
N SER A 72 14.88 19.79 -60.51
CA SER A 72 16.05 19.52 -61.35
C SER A 72 16.18 20.42 -62.58
N THR A 73 17.42 20.84 -62.89
CA THR A 73 18.00 20.62 -64.23
C THR A 73 19.54 20.53 -64.24
N ALA A 74 20.04 19.42 -64.81
CA ALA A 74 21.23 19.28 -65.66
C ALA A 74 22.69 19.45 -65.13
N THR A 75 23.53 18.53 -65.65
CA THR A 75 24.98 18.62 -65.98
C THR A 75 26.10 18.50 -64.91
N GLN A 76 26.82 17.38 -65.06
CA GLN A 76 28.25 17.08 -64.85
C GLN A 76 29.28 18.17 -65.29
N PRO A 77 30.60 18.03 -65.02
CA PRO A 77 31.34 17.23 -64.01
C PRO A 77 32.59 17.95 -63.39
N ASN A 78 33.48 17.16 -62.75
CA ASN A 78 34.95 17.31 -62.67
C ASN A 78 35.65 18.14 -61.55
N SER A 79 36.11 17.40 -60.52
CA SER A 79 37.53 16.97 -60.36
C SER A 79 38.40 17.51 -59.21
N ARG A 80 39.20 16.57 -58.67
CA ARG A 80 40.56 16.68 -58.06
C ARG A 80 40.81 17.54 -56.80
N ASN A 81 41.21 16.82 -55.75
CA ASN A 81 42.43 16.97 -54.92
C ASN A 81 43.04 18.38 -54.73
N ALA A 82 43.25 18.78 -53.46
CA ALA A 82 44.60 18.75 -52.84
C ALA A 82 44.58 18.99 -51.32
N HIS A 83 45.71 18.71 -50.67
CA HIS A 83 46.02 18.92 -49.25
C HIS A 83 46.16 20.40 -48.87
N ILE A 84 46.13 20.72 -47.57
CA ILE A 84 47.31 21.20 -46.80
C ILE A 84 46.98 21.25 -45.28
N ASN A 85 48.02 21.14 -44.42
CA ASN A 85 47.95 21.20 -42.96
C ASN A 85 48.30 22.61 -42.41
N GLN A 86 48.11 22.78 -41.09
CA GLN A 86 48.88 23.57 -40.09
C GLN A 86 47.94 24.40 -39.18
N GLU A 87 47.84 24.07 -37.87
CA GLU A 87 48.55 24.68 -36.71
C GLU A 87 47.77 25.87 -36.08
N PHE A 88 47.81 26.17 -34.77
CA PHE A 88 48.48 25.56 -33.59
C PHE A 88 47.70 25.87 -32.28
N SER A 89 48.02 25.11 -31.21
CA SER A 89 48.19 25.52 -29.78
C SER A 89 47.00 25.86 -28.83
N ASP A 90 47.11 25.22 -27.64
CA ASP A 90 46.89 25.72 -26.26
C ASP A 90 45.51 25.78 -25.56
N VAL A 91 45.21 24.72 -24.78
CA VAL A 91 44.54 24.77 -23.46
C VAL A 91 45.14 23.66 -22.55
N PRO A 92 45.53 23.92 -21.28
CA PRO A 92 46.03 22.89 -20.36
C PRO A 92 44.91 22.12 -19.60
N PRO A 93 45.13 20.85 -19.22
CA PRO A 93 44.12 20.03 -18.52
C PRO A 93 44.15 20.19 -16.99
N LEU A 94 43.01 19.92 -16.35
CA LEU A 94 42.89 19.63 -14.91
C LEU A 94 42.80 18.10 -14.71
N ALA A 95 43.31 17.61 -13.58
CA ALA A 95 43.50 16.18 -13.33
C ALA A 95 42.25 15.43 -12.86
N GLU A 96 42.23 14.12 -13.10
CA GLU A 96 41.27 13.17 -12.54
C GLU A 96 41.89 12.47 -11.32
N ASP A 97 41.30 12.59 -10.13
CA ASP A 97 41.70 11.81 -8.95
C ASP A 97 40.96 10.46 -8.93
N THR A 98 41.72 9.38 -9.05
CA THR A 98 41.21 8.00 -8.90
C THR A 98 41.41 7.49 -7.49
N TYR A 99 40.33 7.04 -6.84
CA TYR A 99 40.40 6.25 -5.62
C TYR A 99 40.28 4.76 -5.95
N ALA A 100 41.23 3.97 -5.44
CA ALA A 100 41.23 2.52 -5.49
C ALA A 100 41.30 2.00 -4.05
N ASP A 101 40.40 1.09 -3.69
CA ASP A 101 40.42 0.45 -2.38
C ASP A 101 41.50 -0.65 -2.34
N ASN A 102 42.42 -0.55 -1.39
CA ASN A 102 43.38 -1.60 -1.04
C ASN A 102 42.95 -2.23 0.28
N ASP A 103 42.49 -3.49 0.25
CA ASP A 103 42.45 -4.35 1.44
C ASP A 103 43.75 -5.15 1.50
N GLU A 104 44.63 -4.85 2.47
CA GLU A 104 45.81 -5.67 2.78
C GLU A 104 45.52 -6.72 3.87
N ASP A 105 46.21 -7.85 3.79
CA ASP A 105 46.11 -8.98 4.72
C ASP A 105 46.98 -8.76 5.98
N ASP A 106 46.51 -9.19 7.15
CA ASP A 106 47.34 -9.33 8.36
C ASP A 106 47.01 -10.63 9.10
N THR A 107 47.61 -11.72 8.63
CA THR A 107 47.48 -13.05 9.20
C THR A 107 48.50 -13.29 10.32
N ARG A 108 48.02 -13.65 11.53
CA ARG A 108 48.86 -14.18 12.61
C ARG A 108 48.42 -15.59 12.99
N GLY A 109 49.24 -16.57 12.62
CA GLY A 109 49.00 -17.99 12.89
C GLY A 109 49.51 -18.47 14.26
N GLY A 110 49.02 -19.64 14.67
CA GLY A 110 49.50 -20.42 15.81
C GLY A 110 49.38 -21.91 15.50
N ALA A 111 50.28 -22.73 16.07
CA ALA A 111 50.24 -24.19 15.95
C ALA A 111 49.06 -24.80 16.75
N GLY A 112 48.64 -26.05 16.54
CA GLY A 112 49.13 -27.09 15.62
C GLY A 112 48.42 -28.42 15.93
N GLU A 113 48.87 -29.52 15.30
CA GLU A 113 48.29 -30.87 15.43
C GLU A 113 46.83 -30.98 14.89
N GLY A 114 46.34 -32.12 14.40
CA GLY A 114 47.01 -33.38 14.09
C GLY A 114 46.18 -34.59 14.53
N TYR A 115 45.40 -35.21 13.63
CA TYR A 115 45.14 -36.66 13.50
C TYR A 115 44.11 -36.90 12.38
N ALA A 116 44.07 -38.12 11.82
CA ALA A 116 43.19 -38.46 10.69
C ALA A 116 42.54 -39.83 10.83
N HIS A 117 41.30 -39.99 10.37
CA HIS A 117 40.67 -41.26 9.94
C HIS A 117 39.49 -40.89 9.00
N ARG A 118 39.28 -41.44 7.78
CA ARG A 118 38.98 -42.85 7.39
C ARG A 118 37.68 -43.37 8.03
N VAL A 119 36.70 -43.97 7.32
CA VAL A 119 36.73 -44.50 5.93
C VAL A 119 35.33 -44.67 5.29
N ALA A 120 35.24 -44.38 3.97
CA ALA A 120 34.50 -45.05 2.86
C ALA A 120 33.03 -45.57 2.99
N SER A 121 32.14 -45.29 2.02
CA SER A 121 31.71 -46.15 0.88
C SER A 121 30.71 -47.29 1.22
N ALA A 122 29.79 -47.77 0.35
CA ALA A 122 29.51 -47.61 -1.09
C ALA A 122 27.96 -47.70 -1.30
N GLY A 123 27.33 -47.63 -2.49
CA GLY A 123 27.75 -47.54 -3.89
C GLY A 123 27.15 -48.68 -4.76
N ASN A 124 26.85 -48.39 -6.04
CA ASN A 124 26.41 -49.32 -7.13
C ASN A 124 24.97 -49.89 -7.09
N THR A 125 24.25 -50.19 -8.21
CA THR A 125 24.40 -49.85 -9.66
C THR A 125 23.08 -50.07 -10.45
N ARG A 126 22.97 -49.44 -11.64
CA ARG A 126 22.06 -49.76 -12.80
C ARG A 126 22.59 -51.01 -13.59
N PRO A 127 22.05 -51.55 -14.72
CA PRO A 127 21.35 -50.92 -15.87
C PRO A 127 20.25 -51.83 -16.55
N PRO A 128 20.09 -51.99 -17.90
CA PRO A 128 19.58 -51.07 -18.94
C PRO A 128 18.41 -51.61 -19.85
N HIS A 129 17.98 -50.78 -20.84
CA HIS A 129 17.24 -51.09 -22.10
C HIS A 129 15.72 -51.42 -22.04
N ALA A 130 14.93 -51.35 -23.13
CA ALA A 130 14.84 -50.37 -24.26
C ALA A 130 13.59 -50.62 -25.17
N ALA A 131 13.10 -49.53 -25.80
CA ALA A 131 12.40 -49.47 -27.12
C ALA A 131 10.92 -49.93 -27.34
N THR A 132 10.29 -49.19 -28.29
CA THR A 132 9.19 -49.54 -29.23
C THR A 132 7.74 -49.79 -28.78
N SER A 133 6.81 -49.08 -29.44
CA SER A 133 5.35 -49.35 -29.56
C SER A 133 5.05 -50.30 -30.73
N PRO A 134 3.85 -50.90 -30.85
CA PRO A 134 2.76 -50.27 -31.65
C PRO A 134 1.30 -50.62 -31.22
N GLY A 135 0.30 -50.09 -31.95
CA GLY A 135 -1.08 -50.65 -32.03
C GLY A 135 -1.24 -51.59 -33.25
N PRO A 136 -2.46 -51.96 -33.74
CA PRO A 136 -3.79 -51.36 -33.47
C PRO A 136 -5.03 -52.32 -33.37
N ALA A 137 -6.18 -51.79 -32.91
CA ALA A 137 -7.58 -52.01 -33.41
C ALA A 137 -8.20 -53.45 -33.51
N PRO A 138 -9.49 -53.63 -33.95
CA PRO A 138 -10.70 -53.16 -33.24
C PRO A 138 -11.90 -54.17 -33.18
N VAL A 139 -12.73 -54.09 -32.11
CA VAL A 139 -14.13 -54.60 -32.01
C VAL A 139 -14.89 -53.76 -30.95
N GLY A 140 -16.20 -53.46 -31.00
CA GLY A 140 -17.18 -53.55 -32.11
C GLY A 140 -18.64 -53.79 -31.67
N HIS A 141 -19.53 -52.77 -31.81
CA HIS A 141 -21.02 -52.81 -31.72
C HIS A 141 -21.67 -53.09 -30.34
N ARG A 142 -22.88 -52.58 -29.97
CA ARG A 142 -23.89 -51.66 -30.59
C ARG A 142 -24.67 -50.88 -29.46
N PRO A 143 -25.69 -50.02 -29.70
CA PRO A 143 -25.88 -48.76 -28.94
C PRO A 143 -27.11 -48.69 -28.01
N ALA A 144 -27.24 -47.55 -27.33
CA ALA A 144 -28.51 -46.94 -26.91
C ALA A 144 -28.46 -45.42 -27.26
N GLU A 145 -29.61 -44.77 -27.41
CA GLU A 145 -29.74 -43.41 -27.95
C GLU A 145 -29.29 -42.29 -26.98
N ASP A 146 -28.61 -41.28 -27.53
CA ASP A 146 -28.46 -39.91 -26.97
C ASP A 146 -29.02 -38.93 -28.02
N GLU A 147 -29.71 -37.86 -27.60
CA GLU A 147 -30.22 -36.81 -28.50
C GLU A 147 -29.16 -35.74 -28.79
N ASP A 148 -29.12 -35.25 -30.03
CA ASP A 148 -28.04 -34.42 -30.57
C ASP A 148 -28.40 -32.91 -30.59
N ASP A 149 -27.69 -32.10 -29.80
CA ASP A 149 -27.70 -30.62 -29.87
C ASP A 149 -26.39 -30.09 -30.49
N SER A 150 -26.10 -30.54 -31.71
CA SER A 150 -24.96 -30.09 -32.53
C SER A 150 -25.24 -28.76 -33.25
N SER A 151 -25.54 -27.70 -32.50
CA SER A 151 -25.48 -26.32 -33.01
C SER A 151 -24.02 -25.88 -33.18
N PRO A 152 -23.54 -25.49 -34.40
CA PRO A 152 -22.14 -25.10 -34.58
C PRO A 152 -21.78 -23.85 -33.80
N GLU A 153 -20.71 -23.91 -32.98
CA GLU A 153 -20.16 -22.71 -32.36
C GLU A 153 -19.63 -21.75 -33.45
N PRO A 154 -19.96 -20.45 -33.40
CA PRO A 154 -19.33 -19.46 -34.27
C PRO A 154 -17.83 -19.39 -33.93
N PRO A 155 -16.92 -19.22 -34.92
CA PRO A 155 -15.50 -19.27 -34.66
C PRO A 155 -15.04 -18.31 -33.56
N LEU A 156 -14.30 -18.84 -32.59
CA LEU A 156 -13.59 -18.03 -31.61
C LEU A 156 -12.58 -17.15 -32.37
N LEU A 157 -12.89 -15.86 -32.45
CA LEU A 157 -11.91 -14.84 -32.79
C LEU A 157 -11.00 -14.65 -31.58
N ASP A 158 -9.99 -15.51 -31.49
CA ASP A 158 -8.82 -15.34 -30.61
C ASP A 158 -8.00 -14.14 -31.08
N VAL A 159 -8.55 -12.94 -30.90
CA VAL A 159 -7.82 -11.69 -31.06
C VAL A 159 -7.06 -11.44 -29.77
N GLU A 160 -5.85 -12.01 -29.66
CA GLU A 160 -4.85 -11.57 -28.69
C GLU A 160 -4.44 -10.13 -29.02
N LEU A 161 -5.29 -9.17 -28.65
CA LEU A 161 -4.96 -7.76 -28.63
C LEU A 161 -4.01 -7.51 -27.46
N GLU A 162 -2.72 -7.79 -27.68
CA GLU A 162 -1.61 -7.14 -26.96
C GLU A 162 -1.59 -5.64 -27.29
N GLY A 163 -2.65 -4.93 -26.89
CA GLY A 163 -2.80 -3.50 -27.06
C GLY A 163 -1.93 -2.75 -26.05
N GLU A 164 -0.88 -2.11 -26.53
CA GLU A 164 -0.08 -1.14 -25.78
C GLU A 164 -0.94 0.07 -25.35
N GLY A 165 -1.71 -0.08 -24.27
CA GLY A 165 -2.65 0.95 -23.81
C GLY A 165 -3.55 0.60 -22.64
N GLN A 166 -3.58 -0.66 -22.15
CA GLN A 166 -4.35 -1.01 -20.95
C GLN A 166 -3.83 -0.25 -19.72
N SER A 167 -4.71 0.48 -19.04
CA SER A 167 -4.41 1.18 -17.79
C SER A 167 -4.59 0.25 -16.58
N ALA A 168 -4.07 0.66 -15.42
CA ALA A 168 -4.25 -0.08 -14.17
C ALA A 168 -5.73 -0.19 -13.74
N GLU A 169 -6.63 0.65 -14.26
CA GLU A 169 -8.08 0.59 -13.99
C GLU A 169 -8.81 -0.49 -14.81
N ASP A 170 -8.17 -0.97 -15.89
CA ASP A 170 -8.76 -1.91 -16.87
C ASP A 170 -8.54 -3.38 -16.47
N VAL A 171 -7.75 -3.62 -15.42
CA VAL A 171 -7.47 -4.96 -14.88
C VAL A 171 -8.57 -5.40 -13.91
N GLY A 172 -8.90 -6.70 -13.93
CA GLY A 172 -9.74 -7.36 -12.90
C GLY A 172 -11.23 -7.43 -13.19
N ALA A 173 -11.69 -7.00 -14.36
CA ALA A 173 -13.08 -7.18 -14.75
C ALA A 173 -13.50 -8.65 -14.89
N LEU A 174 -14.74 -8.93 -14.50
CA LEU A 174 -15.41 -10.23 -14.63
C LEU A 174 -15.92 -10.48 -16.07
N GLN A 175 -15.00 -10.39 -17.05
CA GLN A 175 -15.30 -10.51 -18.48
C GLN A 175 -15.90 -11.87 -18.85
N TYR A 176 -15.39 -12.97 -18.28
CA TYR A 176 -15.70 -14.36 -18.66
C TYR A 176 -16.49 -15.14 -17.60
N VAL A 177 -17.36 -14.48 -16.84
CA VAL A 177 -18.26 -15.18 -15.89
C VAL A 177 -19.32 -15.94 -16.67
N HIS A 178 -19.54 -17.20 -16.30
CA HIS A 178 -20.61 -18.04 -16.84
C HIS A 178 -21.78 -18.19 -15.86
N ARG A 179 -22.96 -18.57 -16.37
CA ARG A 179 -24.18 -18.89 -15.59
C ARG A 179 -23.95 -19.89 -14.44
N LYS A 180 -22.89 -20.70 -14.50
CA LYS A 180 -22.44 -21.63 -13.45
C LYS A 180 -21.96 -20.89 -12.19
N GLU A 181 -21.17 -19.82 -12.35
CA GLU A 181 -20.60 -19.07 -11.22
C GLU A 181 -21.66 -18.29 -10.43
N VAL A 182 -22.74 -17.87 -11.10
CA VAL A 182 -23.93 -17.29 -10.43
C VAL A 182 -24.47 -18.26 -9.39
N ARG A 183 -24.65 -19.54 -9.76
CA ARG A 183 -25.10 -20.60 -8.86
C ARG A 183 -24.08 -20.92 -7.76
N GLU A 184 -22.79 -20.97 -8.10
CA GLU A 184 -21.72 -21.24 -7.13
C GLU A 184 -21.65 -20.16 -6.04
N ALA A 185 -21.75 -18.89 -6.43
CA ALA A 185 -21.79 -17.75 -5.50
C ALA A 185 -23.06 -17.77 -4.62
N GLN A 186 -24.21 -18.14 -5.19
CA GLN A 186 -25.46 -18.29 -4.44
C GLN A 186 -25.39 -19.44 -3.42
N MET A 187 -24.84 -20.60 -3.81
CA MET A 187 -24.57 -21.73 -2.89
C MET A 187 -23.59 -21.38 -1.77
N PHE A 188 -22.64 -20.46 -1.99
CA PHE A 188 -21.81 -19.93 -0.90
C PHE A 188 -22.64 -19.04 0.03
N ALA A 189 -23.43 -18.10 -0.50
CA ALA A 189 -24.25 -17.17 0.30
C ALA A 189 -25.30 -17.91 1.16
N GLU A 190 -26.00 -18.91 0.60
CA GLU A 190 -26.97 -19.76 1.32
C GLU A 190 -26.34 -20.48 2.53
N ARG A 191 -25.11 -20.98 2.36
CA ARG A 191 -24.34 -21.63 3.44
C ARG A 191 -23.87 -20.65 4.50
N LEU A 192 -23.57 -19.39 4.14
CA LEU A 192 -23.25 -18.35 5.12
C LEU A 192 -24.48 -17.93 5.93
N ALA A 193 -25.64 -17.76 5.26
CA ALA A 193 -26.88 -17.38 5.93
C ALA A 193 -27.35 -18.41 6.97
N SER A 194 -27.00 -19.68 6.76
CA SER A 194 -27.30 -20.83 7.63
C SER A 194 -26.12 -21.30 8.51
N ALA A 195 -25.01 -20.55 8.55
CA ALA A 195 -23.76 -20.98 9.20
C ALA A 195 -23.89 -21.30 10.70
N LYS A 196 -23.02 -22.20 11.17
CA LYS A 196 -22.88 -22.62 12.58
C LYS A 196 -21.42 -22.77 13.01
N LEU A 197 -21.15 -22.70 14.32
CA LEU A 197 -19.81 -22.91 14.86
C LEU A 197 -19.36 -24.38 14.84
N GLU A 198 -20.28 -25.33 14.98
CA GLU A 198 -19.96 -26.78 14.90
C GLU A 198 -19.40 -27.18 13.51
N ASP A 199 -19.94 -26.58 12.44
CA ASP A 199 -19.53 -26.83 11.06
C ASP A 199 -18.33 -25.95 10.59
N SER A 200 -17.77 -25.11 11.48
CA SER A 200 -16.77 -24.10 11.12
C SER A 200 -15.38 -24.65 10.76
N GLY A 201 -15.12 -25.94 10.99
CA GLY A 201 -13.81 -26.56 10.81
C GLY A 201 -12.81 -26.31 11.95
N MET A 202 -13.24 -25.73 13.06
CA MET A 202 -12.45 -25.67 14.30
C MET A 202 -12.35 -27.06 14.97
N SER A 203 -11.26 -27.30 15.69
CA SER A 203 -11.11 -28.48 16.56
C SER A 203 -12.13 -28.43 17.71
N PRO A 204 -12.69 -29.57 18.18
CA PRO A 204 -13.63 -29.59 19.32
C PRO A 204 -13.08 -28.89 20.56
N GLU A 205 -11.77 -29.01 20.82
CA GLU A 205 -11.08 -28.34 21.92
C GLU A 205 -10.97 -26.82 21.71
N SER A 206 -10.81 -26.35 20.46
CA SER A 206 -10.87 -24.92 20.16
C SER A 206 -12.29 -24.37 20.26
N LEU A 207 -13.30 -25.13 19.82
CA LEU A 207 -14.70 -24.75 19.92
C LEU A 207 -15.16 -24.68 21.39
N ALA A 208 -14.79 -25.66 22.22
CA ALA A 208 -15.07 -25.64 23.65
C ALA A 208 -14.42 -24.43 24.36
N ARG A 209 -13.17 -24.07 24.01
CA ARG A 209 -12.51 -22.85 24.52
C ARG A 209 -13.13 -21.55 24.00
N LEU A 210 -13.66 -21.55 22.78
CA LEU A 210 -14.35 -20.41 22.19
C LEU A 210 -15.69 -20.15 22.89
N CYS A 211 -16.46 -21.21 23.17
CA CYS A 211 -17.74 -21.11 23.87
C CYS A 211 -17.62 -20.87 25.38
N SER A 212 -16.48 -21.26 25.98
CA SER A 212 -16.16 -21.05 27.40
C SER A 212 -14.85 -20.25 27.55
N PRO A 213 -14.89 -18.92 27.36
CA PRO A 213 -13.70 -18.06 27.48
C PRO A 213 -13.12 -18.06 28.90
N ARG A 214 -11.81 -17.79 29.00
CA ARG A 214 -11.13 -17.62 30.29
C ARG A 214 -11.58 -16.35 31.00
N THR A 215 -11.96 -16.50 32.27
CA THR A 215 -12.30 -15.41 33.19
C THR A 215 -11.14 -15.02 34.12
N ALA A 216 -10.19 -15.94 34.36
CA ALA A 216 -8.98 -15.66 35.13
C ALA A 216 -7.87 -15.05 34.25
N SER A 217 -7.00 -14.25 34.87
CA SER A 217 -5.76 -13.74 34.26
C SER A 217 -4.86 -14.89 33.80
N VAL A 218 -4.11 -14.68 32.72
CA VAL A 218 -3.18 -15.70 32.22
C VAL A 218 -1.91 -15.70 33.07
N GLU A 219 -1.86 -16.61 34.04
CA GLU A 219 -0.62 -16.93 34.75
C GLU A 219 0.40 -17.56 33.80
N VAL A 220 1.64 -17.06 33.87
CA VAL A 220 2.80 -17.50 33.08
C VAL A 220 4.02 -17.42 33.97
N THR A 221 4.68 -18.55 34.19
CA THR A 221 5.89 -18.64 35.03
C THR A 221 7.05 -17.80 34.47
N PRO A 222 8.06 -17.42 35.28
CA PRO A 222 9.24 -16.71 34.78
C PRO A 222 9.92 -17.40 33.60
N GLN A 223 10.05 -18.73 33.66
CA GLN A 223 10.69 -19.58 32.65
C GLN A 223 9.86 -19.64 31.36
N GLU A 224 8.54 -19.80 31.46
CA GLU A 224 7.63 -19.66 30.32
C GLU A 224 7.67 -18.26 29.72
N ARG A 225 7.77 -17.22 30.54
CA ARG A 225 7.85 -15.81 30.10
C ARG A 225 9.15 -15.53 29.33
N VAL A 226 10.28 -16.08 29.77
CA VAL A 226 11.55 -16.06 29.02
C VAL A 226 11.38 -16.77 27.68
N GLY A 227 10.86 -18.00 27.68
CA GLY A 227 10.60 -18.76 26.45
C GLY A 227 9.66 -18.04 25.47
N ILE A 228 8.58 -17.41 25.96
CA ILE A 228 7.67 -16.61 25.13
C ILE A 228 8.37 -15.35 24.59
N ARG A 229 9.21 -14.67 25.38
CA ARG A 229 9.99 -13.51 24.90
C ARG A 229 10.99 -13.93 23.80
N MET A 230 11.69 -15.06 23.96
CA MET A 230 12.55 -15.64 22.92
C MET A 230 11.76 -16.00 21.65
N PHE A 231 10.58 -16.62 21.79
CA PHE A 231 9.72 -17.03 20.67
C PHE A 231 9.16 -15.85 19.89
N THR A 232 8.83 -14.76 20.58
CA THR A 232 8.20 -13.55 20.02
C THR A 232 9.19 -12.44 19.63
N ALA A 233 10.49 -12.63 19.86
CA ALA A 233 11.56 -11.70 19.51
C ALA A 233 11.57 -11.36 18.01
N GLN A 234 11.89 -10.10 17.68
CA GLN A 234 12.05 -9.65 16.30
C GLN A 234 13.50 -9.92 15.85
N GLY A 235 13.67 -10.84 14.90
CA GLY A 235 14.98 -11.30 14.43
C GLY A 235 14.91 -12.66 13.75
N ASP A 236 16.04 -13.36 13.70
CA ASP A 236 16.19 -14.71 13.13
C ASP A 236 15.60 -15.80 14.04
N THR A 237 14.27 -15.79 14.17
CA THR A 237 13.49 -16.80 14.88
C THR A 237 13.38 -18.11 14.09
N SER A 238 14.53 -18.73 13.77
CA SER A 238 14.59 -20.15 13.42
C SER A 238 14.34 -21.02 14.66
N GLU A 239 14.02 -22.30 14.45
CA GLU A 239 13.90 -23.27 15.54
C GLU A 239 15.28 -23.59 16.15
N GLU A 240 16.34 -23.47 15.35
CA GLU A 240 17.76 -23.56 15.76
C GLU A 240 18.14 -22.40 16.68
N ASN A 241 18.02 -21.15 16.27
CA ASN A 241 18.41 -19.99 17.09
C ASN A 241 17.64 -19.93 18.43
N TYR A 242 16.40 -20.41 18.46
CA TYR A 242 15.67 -20.59 19.73
C TYR A 242 16.33 -21.66 20.61
N ALA A 243 16.75 -22.79 20.05
CA ALA A 243 17.46 -23.85 20.75
C ALA A 243 18.86 -23.41 21.21
N ASP A 244 19.59 -22.64 20.39
CA ASP A 244 20.93 -22.15 20.70
C ASP A 244 20.91 -21.14 21.86
N ASN A 245 20.03 -20.13 21.79
CA ASN A 245 19.82 -19.21 22.92
C ASN A 245 19.34 -19.96 24.18
N ARG A 246 18.48 -20.98 24.02
CA ARG A 246 18.05 -21.80 25.16
C ARG A 246 19.22 -22.58 25.76
N ALA A 247 20.12 -23.13 24.95
CA ALA A 247 21.31 -23.84 25.42
C ALA A 247 22.21 -22.89 26.24
N ALA A 248 22.53 -21.70 25.72
CA ALA A 248 23.31 -20.69 26.44
C ALA A 248 22.69 -20.27 27.77
N PHE A 249 21.36 -20.12 27.85
CA PHE A 249 20.68 -19.87 29.13
C PHE A 249 20.77 -21.09 30.09
N MET A 250 20.66 -22.31 29.59
CA MET A 250 20.76 -23.55 30.38
C MET A 250 22.20 -23.87 30.83
N GLU A 251 23.22 -23.32 30.17
CA GLU A 251 24.62 -23.39 30.62
C GLU A 251 24.88 -22.49 31.84
N LEU A 252 24.23 -21.31 31.90
CA LEU A 252 24.34 -20.40 33.04
C LEU A 252 23.38 -20.78 34.19
N HIS A 253 22.21 -21.31 33.87
CA HIS A 253 21.17 -21.72 34.83
C HIS A 253 20.62 -23.14 34.51
N PRO A 254 21.36 -24.21 34.84
CA PRO A 254 20.93 -25.59 34.57
C PRO A 254 19.63 -26.01 35.25
N GLU A 255 19.30 -25.37 36.38
CA GLU A 255 18.07 -25.57 37.14
C GLU A 255 16.79 -25.05 36.45
N ASP A 256 16.92 -24.14 35.48
CA ASP A 256 15.82 -23.33 34.99
C ASP A 256 15.04 -24.03 33.86
N GLN A 257 13.76 -24.35 34.08
CA GLN A 257 12.95 -25.18 33.18
C GLN A 257 12.41 -24.40 31.95
N ILE A 258 13.28 -23.72 31.21
CA ILE A 258 12.92 -22.96 30.01
C ILE A 258 12.33 -23.91 28.95
N PRO A 259 11.13 -23.64 28.40
CA PRO A 259 10.48 -24.52 27.45
C PRO A 259 11.20 -24.59 26.10
N THR A 260 11.25 -25.77 25.49
CA THR A 260 11.72 -25.96 24.09
C THR A 260 10.79 -25.27 23.09
N TYR A 261 11.24 -25.05 21.85
CA TYR A 261 10.45 -24.43 20.78
C TYR A 261 9.06 -25.07 20.59
N LYS A 262 8.99 -26.41 20.67
CA LYS A 262 7.74 -27.17 20.55
C LYS A 262 6.85 -27.06 21.79
N GLN A 263 7.41 -26.92 22.98
CA GLN A 263 6.65 -26.64 24.20
C GLN A 263 6.09 -25.21 24.19
N VAL A 264 6.90 -24.19 23.85
CA VAL A 264 6.41 -22.81 23.79
C VAL A 264 5.38 -22.62 22.66
N GLN A 265 5.53 -23.26 21.50
CA GLN A 265 4.50 -23.20 20.44
C GLN A 265 3.16 -23.80 20.92
N ARG A 266 3.19 -24.90 21.69
CA ARG A 266 1.98 -25.48 22.31
C ARG A 266 1.39 -24.58 23.40
N LEU A 267 2.25 -23.98 24.24
CA LEU A 267 1.86 -23.04 25.28
C LEU A 267 1.17 -21.80 24.70
N VAL A 268 1.74 -21.21 23.65
CA VAL A 268 1.17 -20.04 22.97
C VAL A 268 -0.18 -20.36 22.32
N ALA A 269 -0.33 -21.53 21.70
CA ALA A 269 -1.63 -22.00 21.22
C ALA A 269 -2.63 -22.21 22.39
N ARG A 270 -2.21 -22.82 23.50
CA ARG A 270 -3.01 -23.05 24.72
C ARG A 270 -3.49 -21.73 25.36
N ILE A 271 -2.65 -20.69 25.36
CA ILE A 271 -2.94 -19.36 25.93
C ILE A 271 -3.85 -18.54 25.01
N THR A 272 -3.56 -18.51 23.71
CA THR A 272 -4.30 -17.66 22.76
C THR A 272 -5.59 -18.30 22.24
N GLY A 273 -5.70 -19.63 22.27
CA GLY A 273 -6.80 -20.36 21.63
C GLY A 273 -6.73 -20.37 20.09
N ILE A 274 -5.69 -19.77 19.50
CA ILE A 274 -5.57 -19.60 18.04
C ILE A 274 -4.89 -20.82 17.42
N GLU A 275 -5.72 -21.75 16.95
CA GLU A 275 -5.37 -22.81 16.01
C GLU A 275 -5.79 -22.40 14.60
N ALA A 276 -4.95 -22.70 13.58
CA ALA A 276 -5.24 -22.32 12.20
C ALA A 276 -6.06 -23.41 11.50
N ILE A 277 -7.22 -23.04 10.96
CA ILE A 277 -8.07 -23.92 10.15
C ILE A 277 -7.35 -24.14 8.81
N ARG A 278 -7.26 -25.40 8.38
CA ARG A 278 -6.59 -25.81 7.13
C ARG A 278 -7.61 -26.26 6.11
N MET A 279 -7.46 -25.78 4.89
CA MET A 279 -8.33 -26.15 3.77
C MET A 279 -7.49 -26.57 2.57
N ASP A 280 -7.91 -27.63 1.91
CA ASP A 280 -7.33 -28.09 0.65
C ASP A 280 -7.55 -27.04 -0.45
N MET A 281 -6.55 -26.85 -1.31
CA MET A 281 -6.66 -25.97 -2.46
C MET A 281 -6.04 -26.58 -3.71
N CYS A 282 -6.45 -26.06 -4.87
CA CYS A 282 -5.81 -26.36 -6.13
C CYS A 282 -4.31 -25.98 -6.07
N PRO A 283 -3.38 -26.85 -6.53
CA PRO A 283 -1.95 -26.52 -6.66
C PRO A 283 -1.67 -25.32 -7.57
N ASP A 284 -2.64 -24.97 -8.42
CA ASP A 284 -2.61 -23.88 -9.39
C ASP A 284 -3.43 -22.66 -8.90
N THR A 285 -3.74 -22.61 -7.59
CA THR A 285 -4.49 -21.57 -6.85
C THR A 285 -5.90 -21.26 -7.37
N CYS A 286 -6.44 -22.04 -8.30
CA CYS A 286 -7.74 -21.78 -8.92
C CYS A 286 -8.92 -21.71 -7.92
N VAL A 287 -9.00 -22.68 -6.98
CA VAL A 287 -10.07 -22.79 -5.96
C VAL A 287 -9.53 -23.33 -4.64
N ALA A 288 -10.24 -23.03 -3.55
CA ALA A 288 -10.27 -23.87 -2.36
C ALA A 288 -11.36 -24.95 -2.49
N PHE A 289 -11.09 -26.18 -2.02
CA PHE A 289 -12.06 -27.28 -2.05
C PHE A 289 -13.02 -27.20 -0.85
N VAL A 290 -13.87 -26.17 -0.85
CA VAL A 290 -14.87 -25.85 0.19
C VAL A 290 -16.21 -25.44 -0.45
N GLY A 291 -17.28 -25.35 0.35
CA GLY A 291 -18.60 -24.96 -0.14
C GLY A 291 -19.12 -25.89 -1.24
N PRO A 292 -19.47 -25.40 -2.45
CA PRO A 292 -19.87 -26.23 -3.59
C PRO A 292 -18.72 -27.11 -4.13
N PHE A 293 -17.46 -26.78 -3.85
CA PHE A 293 -16.29 -27.53 -4.30
C PHE A 293 -15.81 -28.59 -3.30
N ALA A 294 -16.45 -28.72 -2.12
CA ALA A 294 -15.97 -29.55 -1.02
C ALA A 294 -15.86 -31.05 -1.35
N THR A 295 -16.72 -31.55 -2.24
CA THR A 295 -16.79 -32.96 -2.67
C THR A 295 -15.93 -33.27 -3.91
N LEU A 296 -15.24 -32.28 -4.49
CA LEU A 296 -14.44 -32.49 -5.69
C LEU A 296 -13.03 -32.98 -5.38
N ASP A 297 -12.55 -33.93 -6.21
CA ASP A 297 -11.20 -34.49 -6.18
C ASP A 297 -10.29 -33.93 -7.30
N LEU A 298 -10.89 -33.26 -8.30
CA LEU A 298 -10.22 -32.56 -9.40
C LEU A 298 -10.64 -31.08 -9.42
N CYS A 299 -9.75 -30.19 -9.83
CA CYS A 299 -10.08 -28.76 -9.90
C CYS A 299 -10.96 -28.42 -11.13
N PRO A 300 -12.14 -27.79 -10.95
CA PRO A 300 -13.06 -27.50 -12.05
C PRO A 300 -12.60 -26.41 -13.04
N PHE A 301 -11.40 -25.83 -12.87
CA PHE A 301 -10.84 -24.78 -13.73
C PHE A 301 -9.47 -25.13 -14.37
N CYS A 302 -8.92 -26.33 -14.10
CA CYS A 302 -7.64 -26.77 -14.66
C CYS A 302 -7.42 -28.30 -14.64
N GLY A 303 -8.36 -29.11 -14.15
CA GLY A 303 -8.25 -30.58 -14.09
C GLY A 303 -7.30 -31.13 -13.02
N GLU A 304 -6.37 -30.33 -12.51
CA GLU A 304 -5.38 -30.74 -11.49
C GLU A 304 -6.03 -31.42 -10.27
N SER A 305 -5.49 -32.58 -9.88
CA SER A 305 -6.01 -33.33 -8.73
C SER A 305 -5.71 -32.62 -7.41
N ARG A 306 -6.70 -32.63 -6.53
CA ARG A 306 -6.64 -32.21 -5.12
C ARG A 306 -5.61 -33.00 -4.32
N PHE A 307 -5.51 -34.30 -4.58
CA PHE A 307 -4.71 -35.24 -3.79
C PHE A 307 -3.42 -35.64 -4.50
N ASP A 308 -2.42 -36.05 -3.72
CA ASP A 308 -1.18 -36.62 -4.23
C ASP A 308 -1.49 -37.97 -4.87
N VAL A 309 -1.25 -38.10 -6.19
CA VAL A 309 -1.63 -39.29 -6.96
C VAL A 309 -0.91 -40.57 -6.51
N VAL A 310 0.31 -40.45 -5.97
CA VAL A 310 1.08 -41.59 -5.44
C VAL A 310 0.53 -42.01 -4.08
N LYS A 311 0.13 -41.06 -3.23
CA LYS A 311 -0.55 -41.36 -1.97
C LYS A 311 -1.96 -41.89 -2.18
N LEU A 312 -2.70 -41.35 -3.16
CA LEU A 312 -4.04 -41.81 -3.50
C LEU A 312 -4.02 -43.26 -4.02
N ALA A 313 -3.05 -43.63 -4.86
CA ALA A 313 -2.80 -45.02 -5.27
C ALA A 313 -2.38 -45.93 -4.10
N GLN A 314 -1.87 -45.36 -2.99
CA GLN A 314 -1.61 -46.06 -1.72
C GLN A 314 -2.80 -45.99 -0.74
N GLY A 315 -4.00 -45.61 -1.20
CA GLY A 315 -5.22 -45.48 -0.39
C GLY A 315 -5.25 -44.27 0.55
N LYS A 316 -4.32 -43.32 0.43
CA LYS A 316 -4.13 -42.19 1.35
C LYS A 316 -4.45 -40.86 0.67
N ARG A 317 -5.60 -40.27 1.02
CA ARG A 317 -6.04 -38.94 0.53
C ARG A 317 -5.23 -37.83 1.21
N VAL A 318 -4.03 -37.55 0.69
CA VAL A 318 -3.15 -36.46 1.14
C VAL A 318 -3.26 -35.29 0.16
N PRO A 319 -3.66 -34.08 0.58
CA PRO A 319 -3.81 -32.95 -0.33
C PRO A 319 -2.45 -32.44 -0.85
N ARG A 320 -2.39 -32.06 -2.13
CA ARG A 320 -1.16 -31.53 -2.76
C ARG A 320 -0.81 -30.11 -2.29
N GLN A 321 -1.82 -29.29 -2.01
CA GLN A 321 -1.64 -27.94 -1.47
C GLN A 321 -2.75 -27.60 -0.48
N THR A 322 -2.41 -26.83 0.55
CA THR A 322 -3.36 -26.31 1.55
C THR A 322 -3.04 -24.85 1.86
N TYR A 323 -4.05 -24.08 2.24
CA TYR A 323 -3.88 -22.75 2.84
C TYR A 323 -4.48 -22.72 4.26
N GLN A 324 -4.31 -21.58 4.95
CA GLN A 324 -4.70 -21.42 6.34
C GLN A 324 -5.52 -20.14 6.55
N THR A 325 -6.65 -20.31 7.22
CA THR A 325 -7.49 -19.24 7.78
C THR A 325 -7.34 -19.26 9.30
N TYR A 326 -7.32 -18.10 9.92
CA TYR A 326 -7.18 -17.92 11.36
C TYR A 326 -8.55 -17.53 11.94
N PRO A 327 -9.11 -18.27 12.90
CA PRO A 327 -10.45 -18.00 13.42
C PRO A 327 -10.49 -16.63 14.09
N LEU A 328 -11.57 -15.90 13.84
CA LEU A 328 -11.74 -14.53 14.33
C LEU A 328 -12.09 -14.49 15.83
N GLY A 329 -12.95 -15.41 16.30
CA GLY A 329 -13.44 -15.44 17.67
C GLY A 329 -12.35 -15.41 18.76
N PRO A 330 -11.34 -16.30 18.72
CA PRO A 330 -10.24 -16.28 19.71
C PRO A 330 -9.37 -15.03 19.63
N GLN A 331 -9.21 -14.44 18.43
CA GLN A 331 -8.49 -13.18 18.25
C GLN A 331 -9.24 -12.00 18.89
N LEU A 332 -10.58 -11.97 18.81
CA LEU A 332 -11.42 -10.97 19.46
C LEU A 332 -11.43 -11.14 20.99
N GLN A 333 -11.62 -12.37 21.50
CA GLN A 333 -11.57 -12.65 22.94
C GLN A 333 -10.26 -12.20 23.59
N ALA A 334 -9.13 -12.36 22.89
CA ALA A 334 -7.83 -11.90 23.36
C ALA A 334 -7.74 -10.38 23.56
N MET A 335 -8.51 -9.57 22.82
CA MET A 335 -8.54 -8.10 22.98
C MET A 335 -9.27 -7.63 24.24
N TRP A 336 -10.14 -8.46 24.81
CA TRP A 336 -10.86 -8.14 26.05
C TRP A 336 -10.22 -8.75 27.31
N GLY A 337 -9.32 -9.72 27.16
CA GLY A 337 -8.70 -10.46 28.26
C GLY A 337 -7.63 -9.70 29.07
N SER A 338 -7.49 -8.39 28.93
CA SER A 338 -6.76 -7.55 29.89
C SER A 338 -7.44 -6.19 30.12
N PRO A 339 -7.37 -5.60 31.34
CA PRO A 339 -8.08 -4.36 31.67
C PRO A 339 -7.67 -3.15 30.81
N GLU A 340 -6.44 -3.13 30.29
CA GLU A 340 -5.94 -2.12 29.36
C GLU A 340 -6.73 -2.15 28.05
N ASN A 341 -6.78 -3.31 27.39
CA ASN A 341 -7.39 -3.43 26.07
C ASN A 341 -8.92 -3.46 26.13
N ALA A 342 -9.53 -4.03 27.17
CA ALA A 342 -10.98 -3.95 27.39
C ALA A 342 -11.47 -2.49 27.48
N ARG A 343 -10.72 -1.60 28.15
CA ARG A 343 -11.03 -0.16 28.16
C ARG A 343 -10.88 0.49 26.79
N LEU A 344 -9.90 0.08 25.98
CA LEU A 344 -9.76 0.56 24.60
C LEU A 344 -10.90 0.08 23.69
N MET A 345 -11.39 -1.15 23.87
CA MET A 345 -12.52 -1.71 23.12
C MET A 345 -13.86 -1.01 23.43
N LYS A 346 -13.98 -0.31 24.56
CA LYS A 346 -15.18 0.48 24.88
C LYS A 346 -15.22 1.86 24.22
N HIS A 347 -14.20 2.25 23.46
CA HIS A 347 -14.14 3.57 22.81
C HIS A 347 -15.33 3.79 21.87
N ARG A 348 -15.66 2.82 21.00
CA ARG A 348 -16.85 2.90 20.13
C ARG A 348 -18.13 3.20 20.91
N VAL A 349 -18.37 2.49 22.01
CA VAL A 349 -19.61 2.64 22.80
C VAL A 349 -19.65 4.03 23.42
N ALA A 350 -18.61 4.42 24.15
CA ALA A 350 -18.52 5.73 24.79
C ALA A 350 -18.71 6.89 23.80
N GLU A 351 -18.08 6.78 22.63
CA GLU A 351 -18.15 7.80 21.58
C GLU A 351 -19.50 7.81 20.85
N THR A 352 -20.09 6.63 20.58
CA THR A 352 -21.47 6.54 20.04
C THR A 352 -22.48 7.17 21.00
N CYS A 353 -22.35 6.90 22.31
CA CYS A 353 -23.18 7.54 23.33
C CYS A 353 -22.98 9.07 23.36
N ARG A 354 -21.74 9.57 23.22
CA ARG A 354 -21.44 11.01 23.12
C ARG A 354 -22.13 11.64 21.91
N ILE A 355 -21.94 11.07 20.72
CA ILE A 355 -22.51 11.58 19.46
C ILE A 355 -24.04 11.62 19.53
N LEU A 356 -24.68 10.54 20.01
CA LEU A 356 -26.14 10.50 20.15
C LEU A 356 -26.66 11.47 21.22
N ALA A 357 -25.94 11.70 22.31
CA ALA A 357 -26.29 12.70 23.32
C ALA A 357 -26.03 14.15 22.86
N GLU A 358 -25.11 14.37 21.92
CA GLU A 358 -24.84 15.67 21.30
C GLU A 358 -25.91 16.01 20.26
N ALA A 359 -26.21 15.10 19.33
CA ALA A 359 -27.26 15.24 18.33
C ALA A 359 -28.65 15.49 18.95
N ARG A 360 -28.96 14.87 20.09
CA ARG A 360 -30.21 15.12 20.86
C ARG A 360 -30.27 16.52 21.49
N ARG A 361 -29.12 17.13 21.81
CA ARG A 361 -29.05 18.47 22.45
C ARG A 361 -29.01 19.60 21.44
N ASN A 362 -28.34 19.41 20.29
CA ASN A 362 -28.32 20.37 19.21
C ASN A 362 -28.18 19.66 17.84
N PRO A 363 -29.30 19.40 17.14
CA PRO A 363 -29.30 18.77 15.81
C PRO A 363 -28.56 19.55 14.71
N GLN A 364 -28.16 20.81 14.97
CA GLN A 364 -27.42 21.66 14.03
C GLN A 364 -25.94 21.80 14.39
N ALA A 365 -25.53 21.40 15.60
CA ALA A 365 -24.12 21.22 15.94
C ALA A 365 -23.68 19.83 15.50
N VAL A 366 -23.31 19.72 14.21
CA VAL A 366 -22.51 18.58 13.75
C VAL A 366 -21.05 18.89 14.07
N PRO A 367 -20.42 18.23 15.06
CA PRO A 367 -19.03 18.47 15.38
C PRO A 367 -18.10 17.96 14.27
N LEU A 368 -16.82 18.28 14.45
CA LEU A 368 -15.70 17.81 13.63
C LEU A 368 -15.74 16.28 13.44
N PHE A 369 -15.84 15.80 12.20
CA PHE A 369 -15.83 14.35 11.90
C PHE A 369 -14.42 13.80 12.11
N ASP A 370 -14.18 13.02 13.16
CA ASP A 370 -12.87 12.41 13.43
C ASP A 370 -12.84 10.88 13.61
N ASP A 371 -14.00 10.22 13.56
CA ASP A 371 -14.12 8.77 13.39
C ASP A 371 -15.33 8.35 12.53
N ILE A 372 -15.34 7.09 12.10
CA ILE A 372 -16.39 6.45 11.29
C ILE A 372 -17.78 6.45 11.95
N TYR A 373 -17.86 6.64 13.28
CA TYR A 373 -19.12 6.69 14.03
C TYR A 373 -20.00 7.90 13.65
N TYR A 374 -19.42 8.91 12.99
CA TYR A 374 -20.14 10.04 12.42
C TYR A 374 -20.81 9.73 11.07
N GLY A 375 -20.50 8.60 10.44
CA GLY A 375 -21.13 8.18 9.19
C GLY A 375 -22.59 7.81 9.40
N GLN A 376 -23.49 8.38 8.59
CA GLN A 376 -24.93 8.15 8.71
C GLN A 376 -25.29 6.66 8.70
N ALA A 377 -24.63 5.83 7.88
CA ALA A 377 -24.91 4.39 7.82
C ALA A 377 -24.53 3.62 9.10
N TYR A 378 -23.56 4.11 9.89
CA TYR A 378 -23.28 3.54 11.21
C TYR A 378 -24.38 3.94 12.21
N LEU A 379 -24.79 5.22 12.22
CA LEU A 379 -25.84 5.72 13.11
C LEU A 379 -27.20 5.05 12.81
N ASP A 380 -27.56 4.90 11.53
CA ASP A 380 -28.74 4.16 11.08
C ASP A 380 -28.68 2.69 11.52
N ALA A 381 -27.50 2.06 11.47
CA ALA A 381 -27.31 0.68 11.90
C ALA A 381 -27.39 0.52 13.43
N VAL A 382 -26.92 1.49 14.23
CA VAL A 382 -27.13 1.54 15.68
C VAL A 382 -28.61 1.73 16.02
N GLN A 383 -29.33 2.59 15.29
CA GLN A 383 -30.74 2.91 15.52
C GLN A 383 -31.73 1.95 14.83
N SER A 384 -31.25 0.93 14.11
CA SER A 384 -32.08 0.05 13.29
C SER A 384 -33.09 -0.76 14.11
N ALA A 385 -34.37 -0.68 13.76
CA ALA A 385 -35.41 -1.48 14.41
C ALA A 385 -35.32 -2.99 14.10
N THR A 386 -34.57 -3.40 13.07
CA THR A 386 -34.52 -4.80 12.60
C THR A 386 -33.15 -5.47 12.76
N ASN A 387 -32.05 -4.72 12.77
CA ASN A 387 -30.69 -5.26 12.94
C ASN A 387 -29.77 -4.31 13.74
N PRO A 388 -30.16 -3.84 14.95
CA PRO A 388 -29.46 -2.80 15.70
C PRO A 388 -28.06 -3.22 16.14
N ILE A 389 -27.03 -2.43 15.84
CA ILE A 389 -25.71 -2.58 16.47
C ILE A 389 -25.85 -2.20 17.96
N ARG A 390 -25.69 -3.18 18.85
CA ARG A 390 -25.79 -2.98 20.30
C ARG A 390 -24.47 -2.47 20.90
N GLU A 391 -24.50 -2.16 22.19
CA GLU A 391 -23.32 -1.78 22.97
C GLU A 391 -22.31 -2.94 23.06
N ASP A 392 -22.79 -4.16 23.29
CA ASP A 392 -21.99 -5.40 23.30
C ASP A 392 -21.47 -5.87 21.92
N ASP A 393 -22.03 -5.38 20.81
CA ASP A 393 -21.75 -5.91 19.46
C ASP A 393 -20.47 -5.31 18.87
N MET A 394 -19.41 -6.11 18.73
CA MET A 394 -18.15 -5.67 18.12
C MET A 394 -18.33 -5.42 16.61
N VAL A 395 -17.69 -4.36 16.11
CA VAL A 395 -17.91 -3.82 14.76
C VAL A 395 -16.63 -3.90 13.94
N LEU A 396 -16.74 -4.44 12.73
CA LEU A 396 -15.62 -4.93 11.94
C LEU A 396 -15.53 -4.28 10.56
N MET A 397 -14.30 -4.10 10.09
CA MET A 397 -13.97 -3.97 8.67
C MET A 397 -13.25 -5.23 8.18
N PHE A 398 -13.64 -5.73 7.01
CA PHE A 398 -12.88 -6.70 6.23
C PHE A 398 -12.05 -5.97 5.16
N SER A 399 -10.81 -6.40 4.95
CA SER A 399 -9.92 -5.83 3.93
C SER A 399 -9.15 -6.95 3.21
N ILE A 400 -9.09 -6.92 1.87
CA ILE A 400 -8.39 -7.93 1.04
C ILE A 400 -7.63 -7.31 -0.13
N ASP A 401 -6.44 -7.86 -0.41
CA ASP A 401 -5.51 -7.40 -1.45
C ASP A 401 -4.60 -8.55 -1.95
N GLY A 402 -4.04 -8.41 -3.15
CA GLY A 402 -3.14 -9.35 -3.81
C GLY A 402 -1.74 -8.77 -4.05
N ALA A 403 -0.71 -9.35 -3.43
CA ALA A 403 0.66 -8.84 -3.50
C ALA A 403 1.67 -9.84 -4.09
N GLN A 404 2.62 -9.32 -4.87
CA GLN A 404 3.72 -10.10 -5.44
C GLN A 404 4.88 -10.23 -4.44
N LEU A 405 5.24 -11.46 -4.09
CA LEU A 405 6.30 -11.72 -3.11
C LEU A 405 7.72 -11.48 -3.66
N TYR A 406 7.90 -11.48 -4.99
CA TYR A 406 9.20 -11.36 -5.65
C TYR A 406 9.13 -10.50 -6.91
N LYS A 407 10.03 -9.50 -7.02
CA LYS A 407 10.13 -8.54 -8.15
C LYS A 407 10.55 -9.17 -9.50
N SER A 408 10.70 -10.48 -9.57
CA SER A 408 11.22 -11.22 -10.74
C SER A 408 10.56 -12.59 -10.94
N LYS A 409 9.42 -12.86 -10.29
CA LYS A 409 8.61 -14.06 -10.52
C LYS A 409 7.14 -13.70 -10.54
N SER A 410 6.39 -14.25 -11.49
CA SER A 410 4.92 -14.29 -11.48
C SER A 410 4.46 -15.22 -10.35
N SER A 411 4.42 -14.69 -9.13
CA SER A 411 4.15 -15.46 -7.91
C SER A 411 3.30 -14.62 -6.96
N ASP A 412 2.01 -14.53 -7.28
CA ASP A 412 1.04 -13.75 -6.52
C ASP A 412 0.74 -14.42 -5.16
N CYS A 413 0.31 -13.62 -4.18
CA CYS A 413 -0.09 -14.06 -2.85
C CYS A 413 -1.19 -13.13 -2.33
N TRP A 414 -2.35 -13.67 -1.95
CA TRP A 414 -3.48 -12.85 -1.49
C TRP A 414 -3.61 -12.90 0.03
N PHE A 415 -4.02 -11.77 0.61
CA PHE A 415 -4.10 -11.57 2.06
C PHE A 415 -5.43 -10.91 2.40
N TYR A 416 -6.08 -11.36 3.47
CA TYR A 416 -7.15 -10.58 4.08
C TYR A 416 -6.97 -10.43 5.60
N VAL A 417 -7.43 -9.30 6.12
CA VAL A 417 -7.34 -8.90 7.52
C VAL A 417 -8.68 -8.36 8.02
N TRP A 418 -8.84 -8.38 9.34
CA TRP A 418 -9.93 -7.72 10.05
C TRP A 418 -9.38 -6.54 10.84
N VAL A 419 -10.12 -5.43 10.84
CA VAL A 419 -9.83 -4.24 11.65
C VAL A 419 -11.01 -3.99 12.58
N LEU A 420 -10.73 -3.67 13.84
CA LEU A 420 -11.73 -3.49 14.89
C LEU A 420 -12.11 -2.03 15.01
N PHE A 421 -13.35 -1.68 14.69
CA PHE A 421 -13.88 -0.33 14.90
C PHE A 421 -14.20 -0.04 16.37
N ASP A 422 -14.18 -1.04 17.26
CA ASP A 422 -14.33 -0.86 18.71
C ASP A 422 -13.18 -0.09 19.37
N LEU A 423 -11.97 -0.24 18.82
CA LEU A 423 -10.75 0.46 19.25
C LEU A 423 -10.69 1.89 18.69
N PRO A 424 -10.04 2.85 19.38
CA PRO A 424 -9.84 4.21 18.87
C PRO A 424 -8.95 4.24 17.61
N PRO A 425 -9.04 5.28 16.76
CA PRO A 425 -8.22 5.41 15.55
C PRO A 425 -6.72 5.32 15.83
N ASP A 426 -6.25 5.95 16.92
CA ASP A 426 -4.85 5.91 17.36
C ASP A 426 -4.39 4.52 17.83
N ALA A 427 -5.28 3.54 17.93
CA ALA A 427 -4.95 2.14 18.21
C ALA A 427 -5.19 1.23 17.00
N ARG A 428 -6.39 1.26 16.38
CA ARG A 428 -6.90 0.11 15.60
C ARG A 428 -6.06 -0.32 14.40
N TYR A 429 -5.28 0.59 13.80
CA TYR A 429 -4.45 0.30 12.62
C TYR A 429 -2.99 -0.05 12.96
N LYS A 430 -2.60 -0.03 14.26
CA LYS A 430 -1.27 -0.47 14.71
C LYS A 430 -1.12 -1.99 14.62
N LYS A 431 0.12 -2.46 14.39
CA LYS A 431 0.49 -3.87 14.15
C LYS A 431 -0.01 -4.89 15.20
N ARG A 432 -0.30 -4.47 16.45
CA ARG A 432 -0.88 -5.28 17.56
C ARG A 432 -2.37 -5.60 17.36
N TYR A 433 -3.12 -4.76 16.64
CA TYR A 433 -4.59 -4.77 16.61
C TYR A 433 -5.20 -5.10 15.24
N VAL A 434 -4.44 -5.00 14.15
CA VAL A 434 -4.82 -5.58 12.85
C VAL A 434 -4.78 -7.11 12.96
N LEU A 435 -5.92 -7.77 12.73
CA LEU A 435 -6.06 -9.22 12.91
C LEU A 435 -5.91 -9.95 11.56
N PRO A 436 -4.93 -10.86 11.38
CA PRO A 436 -4.84 -11.65 10.16
C PRO A 436 -6.04 -12.59 10.01
N GLY A 437 -6.61 -12.61 8.80
CA GLY A 437 -7.70 -13.51 8.42
C GLY A 437 -7.18 -14.76 7.69
N ALA A 438 -6.44 -14.59 6.58
CA ALA A 438 -5.78 -15.71 5.89
C ALA A 438 -4.55 -15.26 5.09
N VAL A 439 -3.79 -16.26 4.61
CA VAL A 439 -2.78 -16.13 3.56
C VAL A 439 -3.08 -17.17 2.48
N ILE A 440 -3.31 -16.70 1.25
CA ILE A 440 -3.62 -17.52 0.07
C ILE A 440 -2.37 -17.53 -0.81
N GLY A 441 -1.66 -18.66 -0.84
CA GLY A 441 -0.46 -18.82 -1.65
C GLY A 441 -0.75 -19.01 -3.14
N GLY A 442 0.16 -18.52 -3.98
CA GLY A 442 0.18 -18.82 -5.41
C GLY A 442 0.56 -20.28 -5.73
N PRO A 443 0.96 -20.58 -6.98
CA PRO A 443 1.75 -19.71 -7.86
C PRO A 443 0.96 -18.64 -8.64
N LYS A 444 -0.33 -18.86 -8.91
CA LYS A 444 -1.17 -17.98 -9.74
C LYS A 444 -2.15 -17.18 -8.89
N LYS A 445 -2.75 -16.11 -9.45
CA LYS A 445 -3.90 -15.45 -8.83
C LYS A 445 -5.10 -16.41 -8.67
N PRO A 446 -5.93 -16.27 -7.62
CA PRO A 446 -7.17 -17.02 -7.49
C PRO A 446 -8.09 -16.88 -8.70
N LYS A 447 -8.74 -17.96 -9.14
CA LYS A 447 -9.82 -17.90 -10.14
C LYS A 447 -11.18 -17.66 -9.48
N ASN A 448 -11.47 -18.35 -8.37
CA ASN A 448 -12.66 -18.16 -7.56
C ASN A 448 -12.29 -17.64 -6.16
N VAL A 449 -12.27 -16.31 -5.98
CA VAL A 449 -11.91 -15.65 -4.71
C VAL A 449 -12.88 -16.05 -3.58
N ASP A 450 -14.18 -16.16 -3.89
CA ASP A 450 -15.24 -16.56 -2.95
C ASP A 450 -14.86 -17.81 -2.15
N SER A 451 -14.34 -18.86 -2.82
CA SER A 451 -13.89 -20.10 -2.17
C SER A 451 -12.79 -19.91 -1.13
N PHE A 452 -11.90 -18.92 -1.31
CA PHE A 452 -10.79 -18.67 -0.39
C PHE A 452 -11.17 -17.81 0.82
N ILE A 453 -12.16 -16.93 0.66
CA ILE A 453 -12.68 -16.10 1.77
C ILE A 453 -13.81 -16.79 2.53
N PHE A 454 -14.53 -17.72 1.90
CA PHE A 454 -15.68 -18.43 2.48
C PHE A 454 -15.42 -18.99 3.88
N PRO A 455 -14.29 -19.68 4.22
CA PRO A 455 -14.10 -20.21 5.57
C PRO A 455 -13.98 -19.12 6.65
N GLY A 456 -13.42 -17.95 6.32
CA GLY A 456 -13.36 -16.81 7.24
C GLY A 456 -14.72 -16.13 7.40
N LEU A 457 -15.45 -15.97 6.28
CA LEU A 457 -16.83 -15.46 6.29
C LEU A 457 -17.81 -16.40 7.00
N TYR A 458 -17.61 -17.72 6.91
CA TYR A 458 -18.44 -18.73 7.57
C TYR A 458 -18.26 -18.70 9.08
N HIS A 459 -17.01 -18.61 9.54
CA HIS A 459 -16.72 -18.41 10.96
C HIS A 459 -17.26 -17.08 11.49
N LEU A 460 -17.22 -15.99 10.70
CA LEU A 460 -17.91 -14.74 11.03
C LEU A 460 -19.43 -14.98 11.15
N ALA A 461 -20.08 -15.46 10.09
CA ALA A 461 -21.54 -15.60 10.04
C ALA A 461 -22.10 -16.51 11.14
N ALA A 462 -21.37 -17.57 11.53
CA ALA A 462 -21.68 -18.38 12.70
C ALA A 462 -21.66 -17.56 14.00
N LEU A 463 -20.61 -16.77 14.24
CA LEU A 463 -20.54 -15.86 15.40
C LEU A 463 -21.62 -14.76 15.37
N GLN A 464 -22.09 -14.34 14.19
CA GLN A 464 -23.20 -13.39 14.07
C GLN A 464 -24.56 -14.00 14.45
N ARG A 465 -24.71 -15.32 14.34
CA ARG A 465 -25.95 -16.07 14.62
C ARG A 465 -25.99 -16.58 16.06
N GLU A 466 -24.90 -17.17 16.54
CA GLU A 466 -24.79 -17.77 17.88
C GLU A 466 -24.31 -16.78 18.95
N GLY A 467 -23.61 -15.72 18.54
CA GLY A 467 -22.98 -14.74 19.42
C GLY A 467 -21.69 -15.26 20.04
N LEU A 468 -20.66 -14.41 20.07
CA LEU A 468 -19.38 -14.69 20.73
C LEU A 468 -19.49 -14.39 22.23
N PRO A 469 -19.37 -15.38 23.14
CA PRO A 469 -19.19 -15.09 24.56
C PRO A 469 -17.81 -14.45 24.78
N VAL A 470 -17.75 -13.37 25.55
CA VAL A 470 -16.53 -12.60 25.82
C VAL A 470 -16.44 -12.31 27.31
N TRP A 471 -15.22 -12.37 27.86
CA TRP A 471 -14.93 -11.92 29.21
C TRP A 471 -14.34 -10.51 29.17
N ASP A 472 -15.00 -9.56 29.83
CA ASP A 472 -14.46 -8.23 30.06
C ASP A 472 -13.54 -8.25 31.29
N ALA A 473 -12.23 -8.15 31.08
CA ALA A 473 -11.26 -8.11 32.16
C ALA A 473 -11.17 -6.75 32.89
N ALA A 474 -11.79 -5.68 32.39
CA ALA A 474 -11.85 -4.39 33.07
C ALA A 474 -13.04 -4.30 34.06
N GLU A 475 -14.16 -4.95 33.76
CA GLU A 475 -15.37 -4.98 34.61
C GLU A 475 -15.72 -6.35 35.21
N ASN A 476 -14.91 -7.39 34.93
CA ASN A 476 -15.02 -8.71 35.53
C ASN A 476 -16.41 -9.36 35.30
N HIS A 477 -16.90 -9.32 34.06
CA HIS A 477 -18.18 -9.93 33.68
C HIS A 477 -18.13 -10.63 32.30
N LEU A 478 -19.08 -11.53 32.06
CA LEU A 478 -19.31 -12.19 30.77
C LEU A 478 -20.42 -11.47 30.00
N PHE A 479 -20.16 -11.11 28.74
CA PHE A 479 -21.16 -10.60 27.80
C PHE A 479 -21.19 -11.43 26.50
N ARG A 480 -22.17 -11.18 25.62
CA ARG A 480 -22.29 -11.91 24.34
C ARG A 480 -22.40 -10.95 23.15
N SER A 481 -21.33 -10.90 22.36
CA SER A 481 -21.18 -10.02 21.21
C SER A 481 -21.70 -10.66 19.93
N TYR A 482 -22.68 -10.05 19.25
CA TYR A 482 -23.19 -10.51 17.95
C TYR A 482 -22.58 -9.66 16.84
N LEU A 483 -21.37 -10.05 16.40
CA LEU A 483 -20.47 -9.26 15.54
C LEU A 483 -21.18 -8.58 14.35
N PHE A 484 -20.83 -7.34 14.03
CA PHE A 484 -21.36 -6.60 12.87
C PHE A 484 -20.28 -6.31 11.84
N LEU A 485 -20.50 -6.66 10.57
CA LEU A 485 -19.61 -6.30 9.47
C LEU A 485 -20.05 -4.95 8.88
N LEU A 486 -19.40 -3.87 9.29
CA LEU A 486 -19.76 -2.53 8.82
C LEU A 486 -19.29 -2.28 7.39
N LEU A 487 -18.10 -2.78 7.03
CA LEU A 487 -17.47 -2.41 5.77
C LEU A 487 -16.58 -3.50 5.18
N VAL A 488 -16.57 -3.59 3.85
CA VAL A 488 -15.67 -4.40 3.03
C VAL A 488 -14.85 -3.46 2.14
N THR A 489 -13.53 -3.64 2.16
CA THR A 489 -12.58 -2.80 1.44
C THR A 489 -11.62 -3.65 0.61
N ALA A 490 -11.32 -3.20 -0.60
CA ALA A 490 -10.42 -3.86 -1.54
C ALA A 490 -9.94 -2.85 -2.60
N ASP A 491 -8.90 -3.18 -3.36
CA ASP A 491 -8.52 -2.40 -4.55
C ASP A 491 -9.58 -2.55 -5.68
N GLY A 492 -9.44 -1.79 -6.76
CA GLY A 492 -10.41 -1.79 -7.86
C GLY A 492 -10.65 -3.16 -8.51
N PRO A 493 -9.59 -3.89 -8.91
CA PRO A 493 -9.61 -5.30 -9.32
C PRO A 493 -10.25 -6.25 -8.29
N ALA A 494 -9.77 -6.31 -7.05
CA ALA A 494 -10.23 -7.25 -6.04
C ALA A 494 -11.69 -7.00 -5.66
N MET A 495 -12.12 -5.73 -5.56
CA MET A 495 -13.50 -5.36 -5.26
C MET A 495 -14.52 -5.96 -6.25
N ALA A 496 -14.17 -6.08 -7.54
CA ALA A 496 -15.06 -6.66 -8.55
C ALA A 496 -15.39 -8.14 -8.27
N TYR A 497 -14.42 -8.92 -7.75
CA TYR A 497 -14.67 -10.29 -7.32
C TYR A 497 -15.60 -10.37 -6.10
N LEU A 498 -15.49 -9.41 -5.16
CA LEU A 498 -16.30 -9.39 -3.93
C LEU A 498 -17.73 -8.92 -4.17
N ASN A 499 -17.91 -7.79 -4.85
CA ASN A 499 -19.22 -7.18 -5.09
C ASN A 499 -19.98 -7.84 -6.25
N GLY A 500 -19.27 -8.60 -7.11
CA GLY A 500 -19.86 -9.34 -8.21
C GLY A 500 -20.25 -8.48 -9.42
N LEU A 501 -19.76 -7.24 -9.51
CA LEU A 501 -20.06 -6.34 -10.63
C LEU A 501 -19.10 -6.55 -11.82
N VAL A 502 -19.56 -6.26 -13.05
CA VAL A 502 -18.71 -6.34 -14.27
C VAL A 502 -17.75 -5.15 -14.42
N GLY A 503 -17.90 -4.09 -13.61
CA GLY A 503 -17.09 -2.88 -13.69
C GLY A 503 -17.25 -2.16 -15.03
N HIS A 504 -16.14 -1.70 -15.62
CA HIS A 504 -16.11 -0.89 -16.85
C HIS A 504 -16.61 -1.60 -18.13
N HIS A 505 -17.13 -2.83 -18.06
CA HIS A 505 -17.85 -3.48 -19.17
C HIS A 505 -19.38 -3.34 -19.07
N GLY A 506 -19.91 -2.83 -17.96
CA GLY A 506 -21.34 -2.64 -17.76
C GLY A 506 -21.80 -1.24 -18.12
N ALA A 507 -23.03 -1.11 -18.61
CA ALA A 507 -23.73 0.16 -18.69
C ALA A 507 -23.83 0.80 -17.29
N LEU A 508 -24.20 0.03 -16.26
CA LEU A 508 -24.05 0.42 -14.86
C LEU A 508 -22.67 0.01 -14.32
N GLY A 509 -21.61 0.69 -14.80
CA GLY A 509 -20.22 0.31 -14.53
C GLY A 509 -19.59 0.82 -13.21
N CYS A 510 -20.29 1.67 -12.46
CA CYS A 510 -19.77 2.26 -11.22
C CYS A 510 -19.69 1.22 -10.08
N ARG A 511 -18.52 1.12 -9.42
CA ARG A 511 -18.27 0.17 -8.32
C ARG A 511 -19.14 0.40 -7.07
N LEU A 512 -19.69 1.60 -6.90
CA LEU A 512 -20.67 1.96 -5.84
C LEU A 512 -22.14 1.84 -6.31
N TYR A 513 -22.37 1.24 -7.49
CA TYR A 513 -23.70 0.91 -8.03
C TYR A 513 -24.66 2.12 -8.16
N CYS A 514 -24.10 3.26 -8.57
CA CYS A 514 -24.86 4.48 -8.84
C CYS A 514 -25.79 4.34 -10.06
N ARG A 515 -26.61 5.37 -10.34
CA ARG A 515 -27.55 5.38 -11.47
C ARG A 515 -26.95 5.85 -12.79
N PHE A 516 -25.67 6.22 -12.79
CA PHE A 516 -25.00 6.77 -13.97
C PHE A 516 -24.71 5.67 -14.98
N LEU A 517 -25.12 5.88 -16.23
CA LEU A 517 -24.85 4.96 -17.33
C LEU A 517 -23.53 5.35 -18.01
N GLY A 518 -22.70 4.36 -18.32
CA GLY A 518 -21.55 4.54 -19.19
C GLY A 518 -21.94 4.50 -20.67
N ARG A 519 -21.11 5.11 -21.51
CA ARG A 519 -21.22 5.09 -22.98
C ARG A 519 -20.28 4.03 -23.54
N ASN A 520 -20.83 3.08 -24.31
CA ASN A 520 -20.00 2.12 -25.04
C ASN A 520 -19.41 2.76 -26.30
N LYS A 521 -18.16 2.41 -26.62
CA LYS A 521 -17.52 2.75 -27.89
C LYS A 521 -17.67 1.55 -28.85
N PRO A 522 -18.40 1.66 -29.98
CA PRO A 522 -18.61 0.53 -30.88
C PRO A 522 -17.27 -0.03 -31.39
N GLY A 523 -17.12 -1.35 -31.32
CA GLY A 523 -15.87 -2.09 -31.53
C GLY A 523 -15.09 -2.41 -30.25
N MET A 524 -15.38 -1.73 -29.13
CA MET A 524 -14.75 -1.94 -27.83
C MET A 524 -15.72 -2.61 -26.85
N SER A 525 -15.20 -3.42 -25.93
CA SER A 525 -15.98 -4.06 -24.86
C SER A 525 -16.24 -3.15 -23.64
N MET A 526 -15.70 -1.92 -23.63
CA MET A 526 -15.72 -1.02 -22.47
C MET A 526 -16.79 0.08 -22.54
N TYR A 527 -17.19 0.57 -21.37
CA TYR A 527 -18.18 1.61 -21.11
C TYR A 527 -17.56 2.72 -20.26
N TYR A 528 -17.56 3.95 -20.81
CA TYR A 528 -16.93 5.11 -20.20
C TYR A 528 -17.98 6.06 -19.59
N PRO A 529 -17.85 6.47 -18.31
CA PRO A 529 -18.82 7.33 -17.64
C PRO A 529 -18.67 8.81 -18.05
N ALA A 530 -18.91 9.14 -19.31
CA ALA A 530 -18.98 10.51 -19.82
C ALA A 530 -20.40 11.07 -19.72
N ALA A 531 -20.56 12.20 -19.04
CA ALA A 531 -21.78 12.96 -18.96
C ALA A 531 -22.22 13.51 -20.31
N LEU A 532 -21.29 14.15 -21.01
CA LEU A 532 -21.54 14.80 -22.29
C LEU A 532 -21.64 13.77 -23.42
N CYS A 533 -22.65 13.90 -24.26
CA CYS A 533 -22.86 13.07 -25.44
C CYS A 533 -21.81 13.38 -26.53
N PRO A 534 -21.20 12.36 -27.16
CA PRO A 534 -20.27 12.56 -28.26
C PRO A 534 -20.97 13.11 -29.51
N SER A 535 -20.21 13.73 -30.40
CA SER A 535 -20.70 14.19 -31.71
C SER A 535 -19.95 13.49 -32.85
N PRO A 536 -20.64 12.79 -33.79
CA PRO A 536 -22.06 12.44 -33.74
C PRO A 536 -22.39 11.39 -32.67
N ALA A 537 -23.62 11.44 -32.14
CA ALA A 537 -24.13 10.49 -31.15
C ALA A 537 -24.48 9.12 -31.77
N LEU A 538 -24.43 8.07 -30.95
CA LEU A 538 -24.71 6.68 -31.35
C LEU A 538 -26.08 6.19 -30.83
N PRO A 539 -26.66 5.11 -31.39
CA PRO A 539 -27.92 4.53 -30.89
C PRO A 539 -27.86 4.00 -29.44
N SER A 540 -26.65 3.81 -28.91
CA SER A 540 -26.37 3.40 -27.52
C SER A 540 -26.06 4.56 -26.57
N ASP A 541 -26.03 5.80 -27.06
CA ASP A 541 -25.79 6.99 -26.24
C ASP A 541 -27.07 7.48 -25.57
N HIS A 542 -26.93 7.93 -24.32
CA HIS A 542 -27.96 8.73 -23.63
C HIS A 542 -27.75 10.23 -23.88
N PRO A 543 -28.76 11.09 -23.66
CA PRO A 543 -28.58 12.54 -23.63
C PRO A 543 -27.51 13.01 -22.63
N ASP A 544 -27.16 14.29 -22.68
CA ASP A 544 -26.28 14.91 -21.68
C ASP A 544 -26.85 14.74 -20.26
N VAL A 545 -26.02 14.30 -19.32
CA VAL A 545 -26.38 14.12 -17.91
C VAL A 545 -25.66 15.17 -17.06
N SER A 546 -26.33 15.81 -16.11
CA SER A 546 -25.65 16.73 -15.19
C SER A 546 -24.94 15.98 -14.06
N LEU A 547 -23.62 16.12 -13.94
CA LEU A 547 -22.84 15.62 -12.80
C LEU A 547 -23.18 16.33 -11.48
N ARG A 548 -23.90 17.45 -11.54
CA ARG A 548 -24.44 18.19 -10.38
C ARG A 548 -25.84 17.70 -9.95
N GLY A 549 -26.43 16.73 -10.66
CA GLY A 549 -27.73 16.15 -10.32
C GLY A 549 -27.62 14.93 -9.40
N ASN A 550 -28.76 14.41 -8.93
CA ASN A 550 -28.86 13.24 -8.04
C ASN A 550 -28.53 11.91 -8.76
N THR A 551 -27.30 11.77 -9.26
CA THR A 551 -26.78 10.53 -9.86
C THR A 551 -25.97 9.68 -8.87
N SER A 552 -25.60 10.24 -7.72
CA SER A 552 -24.79 9.60 -6.67
C SER A 552 -25.62 8.63 -5.81
N PRO A 553 -25.10 7.45 -5.41
CA PRO A 553 -25.85 6.49 -4.58
C PRO A 553 -26.27 7.07 -3.23
N ALA A 554 -25.47 7.99 -2.67
CA ALA A 554 -25.74 8.65 -1.39
C ALA A 554 -26.52 9.98 -1.52
N THR A 555 -26.96 10.37 -2.73
CA THR A 555 -28.10 11.30 -2.92
C THR A 555 -29.43 10.56 -3.13
N GLU A 556 -29.36 9.25 -3.33
CA GLU A 556 -30.50 8.33 -3.32
C GLU A 556 -30.61 7.70 -1.92
N ALA A 557 -31.82 7.35 -1.46
CA ALA A 557 -31.93 6.61 -0.21
C ALA A 557 -31.32 5.20 -0.38
N ALA A 558 -30.51 4.74 0.58
CA ALA A 558 -29.83 3.44 0.49
C ALA A 558 -30.80 2.27 0.20
N ALA A 559 -32.01 2.29 0.80
CA ALA A 559 -33.08 1.35 0.49
C ALA A 559 -33.51 1.33 -0.99
N THR A 560 -33.49 2.47 -1.69
CA THR A 560 -33.81 2.57 -3.12
C THR A 560 -32.66 2.06 -3.99
N CYS A 561 -31.41 2.36 -3.62
CA CYS A 561 -30.22 1.80 -4.28
C CYS A 561 -30.19 0.26 -4.16
N ARG A 562 -30.39 -0.24 -2.94
CA ARG A 562 -30.50 -1.67 -2.62
C ARG A 562 -31.63 -2.35 -3.38
N LYS A 563 -32.83 -1.76 -3.42
CA LYS A 563 -33.94 -2.29 -4.22
C LYS A 563 -33.59 -2.38 -5.71
N ARG A 564 -32.96 -1.36 -6.31
CA ARG A 564 -32.45 -1.45 -7.70
C ARG A 564 -31.45 -2.59 -7.86
N TYR A 565 -30.55 -2.78 -6.89
CA TYR A 565 -29.58 -3.87 -6.93
C TYR A 565 -30.28 -5.24 -6.91
N GLU A 566 -31.22 -5.45 -6.01
CA GLU A 566 -31.99 -6.69 -5.92
C GLU A 566 -32.86 -6.95 -7.16
N ASP A 567 -33.60 -5.95 -7.64
CA ASP A 567 -34.46 -6.05 -8.81
C ASP A 567 -33.63 -6.41 -10.08
N ASN A 568 -32.45 -5.81 -10.23
CA ASN A 568 -31.49 -6.13 -11.29
C ASN A 568 -30.80 -7.49 -11.10
N LEU A 569 -30.47 -7.89 -9.86
CA LEU A 569 -29.87 -9.19 -9.57
C LEU A 569 -30.81 -10.33 -9.96
N ARG A 570 -32.10 -10.22 -9.61
CA ARG A 570 -33.14 -11.19 -10.01
C ARG A 570 -33.24 -11.32 -11.54
N LEU A 571 -33.06 -10.23 -12.29
CA LEU A 571 -33.02 -10.26 -13.77
C LEU A 571 -31.78 -11.01 -14.32
N VAL A 572 -30.64 -10.97 -13.63
CA VAL A 572 -29.45 -11.77 -13.99
C VAL A 572 -29.66 -13.23 -13.62
N GLU A 573 -30.15 -13.52 -12.41
CA GLU A 573 -30.43 -14.89 -11.91
C GLU A 573 -31.48 -15.63 -12.77
N ALA A 574 -32.54 -14.93 -13.21
CA ALA A 574 -33.56 -15.45 -14.12
C ALA A 574 -33.08 -15.69 -15.57
N SER A 575 -31.78 -15.52 -15.87
CA SER A 575 -31.27 -15.71 -17.23
C SER A 575 -31.21 -17.19 -17.60
N HIS A 576 -32.13 -17.64 -18.46
CA HIS A 576 -32.23 -19.04 -18.88
C HIS A 576 -31.14 -19.47 -19.89
N THR A 577 -30.69 -18.55 -20.77
CA THR A 577 -29.66 -18.83 -21.80
C THR A 577 -28.41 -17.97 -21.61
N ASN A 578 -27.27 -18.41 -22.16
CA ASN A 578 -26.02 -17.64 -22.09
C ASN A 578 -26.15 -16.26 -22.79
N ALA A 579 -26.92 -16.16 -23.87
CA ALA A 579 -27.18 -14.89 -24.57
C ALA A 579 -28.13 -13.95 -23.79
N ALA A 580 -29.04 -14.48 -22.98
CA ALA A 580 -29.83 -13.68 -22.05
C ALA A 580 -28.94 -13.17 -20.90
N TYR A 581 -28.15 -14.06 -20.30
CA TYR A 581 -27.22 -13.73 -19.21
C TYR A 581 -26.17 -12.68 -19.64
N ALA A 582 -25.55 -12.87 -20.81
CA ALA A 582 -24.54 -11.95 -21.34
C ALA A 582 -25.11 -10.55 -21.62
N ARG A 583 -26.39 -10.45 -22.00
CA ARG A 583 -27.10 -9.17 -22.17
C ARG A 583 -27.42 -8.54 -20.81
N ASN A 584 -28.03 -9.32 -19.92
CA ASN A 584 -28.53 -8.84 -18.63
C ASN A 584 -27.37 -8.37 -17.74
N ARG A 585 -26.24 -9.09 -17.67
CA ARG A 585 -25.07 -8.67 -16.86
C ARG A 585 -24.47 -7.34 -17.29
N LEU A 586 -24.43 -7.06 -18.60
CA LEU A 586 -23.87 -5.82 -19.15
C LEU A 586 -24.85 -4.66 -18.97
N LEU A 587 -26.15 -4.91 -19.10
CA LEU A 587 -27.21 -3.92 -18.83
C LEU A 587 -27.27 -3.54 -17.34
N THR A 588 -27.26 -4.53 -16.44
CA THR A 588 -27.44 -4.32 -14.99
C THR A 588 -26.17 -3.93 -14.25
N GLY A 589 -24.99 -4.21 -14.82
CA GLY A 589 -23.71 -4.07 -14.13
C GLY A 589 -23.34 -5.29 -13.26
N ILE A 590 -24.20 -6.30 -13.11
CA ILE A 590 -24.02 -7.43 -12.18
C ILE A 590 -23.60 -8.70 -12.93
N ALA A 591 -22.44 -9.27 -12.59
CA ALA A 591 -21.96 -10.56 -13.11
C ALA A 591 -22.48 -11.75 -12.29
N LYS A 592 -22.44 -11.66 -10.95
CA LYS A 592 -22.86 -12.70 -10.00
C LYS A 592 -23.38 -12.07 -8.71
N PRO A 593 -24.22 -12.75 -7.90
CA PRO A 593 -24.48 -12.32 -6.53
C PRO A 593 -23.17 -12.24 -5.73
N SER A 594 -23.10 -11.28 -4.81
CA SER A 594 -22.00 -11.22 -3.85
C SER A 594 -22.16 -12.28 -2.76
N ILE A 595 -21.07 -12.98 -2.44
CA ILE A 595 -20.97 -13.87 -1.27
C ILE A 595 -21.33 -13.14 0.04
N PHE A 596 -21.10 -11.82 0.12
CA PHE A 596 -21.49 -11.00 1.28
C PHE A 596 -23.00 -10.87 1.47
N GLY A 597 -23.82 -11.18 0.46
CA GLY A 597 -25.28 -11.29 0.60
C GLY A 597 -25.74 -12.39 1.56
N GLY A 598 -24.86 -13.35 1.88
CA GLY A 598 -25.12 -14.39 2.88
C GLY A 598 -24.75 -14.02 4.33
N ILE A 599 -24.25 -12.81 4.59
CA ILE A 599 -23.79 -12.40 5.93
C ILE A 599 -24.97 -11.84 6.76
N PRO A 600 -25.35 -12.43 7.91
CA PRO A 600 -26.55 -12.03 8.65
C PRO A 600 -26.54 -10.62 9.26
N ARG A 601 -25.37 -10.08 9.66
CA ARG A 601 -25.24 -8.78 10.33
C ARG A 601 -24.23 -7.88 9.62
N ILE A 602 -24.76 -7.08 8.70
CA ILE A 602 -24.01 -6.32 7.70
C ILE A 602 -24.85 -5.09 7.31
N LEU A 603 -24.23 -4.02 6.79
CA LEU A 603 -25.01 -2.89 6.24
C LEU A 603 -25.98 -3.36 5.13
N GLY A 604 -25.51 -4.23 4.24
CA GLY A 604 -26.23 -4.79 3.10
C GLY A 604 -25.39 -4.72 1.82
N VAL A 605 -25.84 -5.36 0.75
CA VAL A 605 -25.24 -5.25 -0.58
C VAL A 605 -26.09 -4.27 -1.41
N PRO A 606 -25.51 -3.27 -2.11
CA PRO A 606 -24.08 -2.99 -2.27
C PRO A 606 -23.46 -2.15 -1.13
N ASP A 607 -24.26 -1.63 -0.20
CA ASP A 607 -23.87 -0.56 0.74
C ASP A 607 -22.64 -0.87 1.64
N VAL A 608 -22.30 -2.15 1.86
CA VAL A 608 -21.11 -2.56 2.64
C VAL A 608 -19.78 -2.31 1.90
N PHE A 609 -19.79 -2.11 0.58
CA PHE A 609 -18.56 -1.88 -0.18
C PHE A 609 -18.15 -0.41 -0.12
N GLY A 610 -16.99 -0.14 0.49
CA GLY A 610 -16.45 1.22 0.63
C GLY A 610 -15.62 1.65 -0.58
N ALA A 611 -15.61 2.96 -0.87
CA ALA A 611 -14.71 3.54 -1.86
C ALA A 611 -13.26 3.59 -1.35
N ASP A 612 -12.31 2.91 -2.01
CA ASP A 612 -10.90 3.05 -1.65
C ASP A 612 -10.30 4.35 -2.21
N LEU A 613 -10.22 5.36 -1.34
CA LEU A 613 -9.56 6.63 -1.63
C LEU A 613 -8.06 6.47 -1.94
N MET A 614 -7.40 5.41 -1.45
CA MET A 614 -5.98 5.22 -1.63
C MET A 614 -5.62 5.00 -3.11
N HIS A 615 -6.10 3.91 -3.72
CA HIS A 615 -5.81 3.62 -5.12
C HIS A 615 -6.40 4.70 -6.05
N LEU A 616 -7.58 5.23 -5.71
CA LEU A 616 -8.23 6.29 -6.48
C LEU A 616 -7.36 7.55 -6.62
N ILE A 617 -6.89 8.12 -5.51
CA ILE A 617 -6.16 9.39 -5.51
C ILE A 617 -4.68 9.17 -5.87
N CYS A 618 -4.05 8.19 -5.24
CA CYS A 618 -2.58 8.04 -5.26
C CYS A 618 -2.05 7.37 -6.53
N LEU A 619 -2.90 6.60 -7.21
CA LEU A 619 -2.54 5.83 -8.41
C LEU A 619 -3.40 6.24 -9.60
N ASN A 620 -4.72 6.03 -9.56
CA ASN A 620 -5.58 6.09 -10.74
C ASN A 620 -5.73 7.51 -11.33
N LEU A 621 -6.16 8.48 -10.51
CA LEU A 621 -6.25 9.89 -10.93
C LEU A 621 -4.87 10.47 -11.27
N THR A 622 -3.85 10.08 -10.50
CA THR A 622 -2.47 10.53 -10.70
C THR A 622 -1.88 9.99 -12.02
N ASP A 623 -2.20 8.75 -12.41
CA ASP A 623 -1.84 8.16 -13.71
C ASP A 623 -2.53 8.89 -14.86
N LEU A 624 -3.85 9.09 -14.78
CA LEU A 624 -4.61 9.80 -15.81
C LEU A 624 -4.08 11.22 -16.04
N ILE A 625 -3.84 11.99 -14.97
CA ILE A 625 -3.36 13.37 -15.07
C ILE A 625 -1.95 13.42 -15.66
N ILE A 626 -1.04 12.53 -15.25
CA ILE A 626 0.30 12.45 -15.84
C ILE A 626 0.22 12.00 -17.31
N GLY A 627 -0.70 11.09 -17.65
CA GLY A 627 -0.94 10.63 -19.02
C GLY A 627 -1.43 11.74 -19.95
N LEU A 628 -2.38 12.56 -19.48
CA LEU A 628 -2.88 13.75 -20.18
C LEU A 628 -1.76 14.79 -20.37
N LEU A 629 -1.09 15.19 -19.30
CA LEU A 629 -0.07 16.25 -19.34
C LEU A 629 1.18 15.85 -20.15
N ARG A 630 1.53 14.56 -20.20
CA ARG A 630 2.65 14.05 -21.02
C ARG A 630 2.26 13.61 -22.43
N GLY A 631 0.97 13.63 -22.77
CA GLY A 631 0.47 13.09 -24.02
C GLY A 631 0.74 11.58 -24.21
N THR A 632 0.92 10.80 -23.13
CA THR A 632 1.26 9.36 -23.22
C THR A 632 0.05 8.44 -23.31
N LEU A 633 -1.17 8.97 -23.23
CA LEU A 633 -2.38 8.18 -23.52
C LEU A 633 -2.44 7.77 -25.00
N ALA A 634 -3.31 6.80 -25.31
CA ALA A 634 -3.62 6.42 -26.68
C ALA A 634 -4.19 7.63 -27.46
N CYS A 635 -3.89 7.72 -28.75
CA CYS A 635 -4.51 8.67 -29.65
C CYS A 635 -5.06 7.87 -30.82
N GLU A 636 -6.37 7.98 -31.03
CA GLU A 636 -7.11 7.17 -31.99
C GLU A 636 -7.52 8.05 -33.17
N ALA A 637 -7.27 7.61 -34.41
CA ALA A 637 -7.64 8.37 -35.60
C ALA A 637 -9.17 8.63 -35.64
N PRO A 638 -9.64 9.83 -36.07
CA PRO A 638 -8.86 10.96 -36.61
C PRO A 638 -8.45 12.00 -35.57
N ASP A 639 -8.08 11.62 -34.35
CA ASP A 639 -7.38 12.53 -33.43
C ASP A 639 -5.88 12.60 -33.68
N ASP A 640 -5.26 13.69 -33.25
CA ASP A 640 -3.82 13.94 -33.34
C ASP A 640 -3.32 14.64 -32.06
N LYS A 641 -2.22 14.14 -31.51
CA LYS A 641 -1.54 14.70 -30.34
C LYS A 641 -0.99 16.11 -30.57
N SER A 642 -0.78 16.53 -31.82
CA SER A 642 -0.47 17.92 -32.15
C SER A 642 -1.55 18.91 -31.68
N THR A 643 -2.80 18.46 -31.57
CA THR A 643 -3.94 19.26 -31.11
C THR A 643 -4.09 19.30 -29.58
N TRP A 644 -3.27 18.54 -28.84
CA TRP A 644 -3.39 18.40 -27.38
C TRP A 644 -2.66 19.55 -26.67
N THR A 645 -3.24 20.76 -26.70
CA THR A 645 -2.67 21.99 -26.12
C THR A 645 -2.37 21.92 -24.62
N TRP A 646 -2.96 20.94 -23.91
CA TRP A 646 -2.72 20.64 -22.50
C TRP A 646 -1.52 19.71 -22.24
N ALA A 647 -0.93 19.10 -23.27
CA ALA A 647 0.14 18.12 -23.15
C ALA A 647 1.52 18.77 -22.95
N ILE A 648 1.62 19.65 -21.94
CA ILE A 648 2.80 20.50 -21.64
C ILE A 648 4.10 19.74 -21.35
N PHE A 649 4.03 18.43 -21.09
CA PHE A 649 5.16 17.53 -20.87
C PHE A 649 5.31 16.47 -21.97
N MET A 650 4.71 16.69 -23.14
CA MET A 650 4.95 15.89 -24.35
C MET A 650 6.38 16.07 -24.87
N ASP A 651 6.95 17.27 -24.71
CA ASP A 651 8.38 17.49 -24.92
C ASP A 651 9.22 16.83 -23.80
N ARG A 652 10.26 16.11 -24.24
CA ARG A 652 11.20 15.39 -23.39
C ARG A 652 12.09 16.33 -22.59
N GLU A 653 12.52 17.48 -23.12
CA GLU A 653 13.39 18.39 -22.37
C GLU A 653 12.62 19.07 -21.23
N THR A 654 11.39 19.49 -21.47
CA THR A 654 10.48 20.07 -20.48
C THR A 654 10.12 19.05 -19.40
N TRP A 655 9.83 17.80 -19.77
CA TRP A 655 9.62 16.71 -18.79
C TRP A 655 10.87 16.41 -17.96
N LEU A 656 12.07 16.35 -18.57
CA LEU A 656 13.32 16.16 -17.84
C LEU A 656 13.66 17.35 -16.94
N THR A 657 13.31 18.57 -17.34
CA THR A 657 13.50 19.79 -16.54
C THR A 657 12.56 19.82 -15.33
N HIS A 658 11.30 19.43 -15.49
CA HIS A 658 10.40 19.20 -14.36
C HIS A 658 10.92 18.07 -13.44
N GLY A 659 11.42 16.97 -14.01
CA GLY A 659 12.05 15.88 -13.24
C GLY A 659 13.29 16.31 -12.44
N ARG A 660 14.11 17.23 -12.97
CA ARG A 660 15.22 17.86 -12.24
C ARG A 660 14.72 18.69 -11.04
N LEU A 661 13.72 19.55 -11.25
CA LEU A 661 13.13 20.36 -10.18
C LEU A 661 12.56 19.51 -9.04
N VAL A 662 11.86 18.41 -9.33
CA VAL A 662 11.34 17.47 -8.31
C VAL A 662 12.48 16.74 -7.58
N ALA A 663 13.61 16.48 -8.25
CA ALA A 663 14.82 15.96 -7.58
C ALA A 663 15.48 17.02 -6.68
N GLU A 664 15.54 18.28 -7.13
CA GLU A 664 16.07 19.43 -6.38
C GLU A 664 15.19 19.81 -5.16
N ALA A 665 13.87 19.56 -5.22
CA ALA A 665 12.95 19.68 -4.09
C ALA A 665 13.17 18.58 -3.03
N THR A 666 13.76 17.44 -3.38
CA THR A 666 13.84 16.25 -2.50
C THR A 666 14.52 16.48 -1.13
N PRO A 667 15.57 17.31 -0.95
CA PRO A 667 16.15 17.64 0.36
C PRO A 667 15.23 18.47 1.26
N TYR A 668 14.31 19.23 0.67
CA TYR A 668 13.33 20.06 1.40
C TYR A 668 12.13 19.25 1.92
N LEU A 669 12.01 17.98 1.52
CA LEU A 669 10.96 17.06 1.96
C LEU A 669 11.46 16.17 3.13
N PRO A 670 11.03 16.42 4.39
CA PRO A 670 11.41 15.64 5.57
C PRO A 670 11.30 14.12 5.39
N GLY A 671 12.07 13.36 6.18
CA GLY A 671 11.93 11.91 6.28
C GLY A 671 10.50 11.47 6.61
N SER A 672 9.82 12.20 7.51
CA SER A 672 8.42 11.96 7.87
C SER A 672 7.43 12.16 6.71
N LEU A 673 7.72 13.01 5.72
CA LEU A 673 6.93 13.13 4.49
C LEU A 673 7.16 11.96 3.53
N THR A 674 8.33 11.32 3.58
CA THR A 674 8.89 10.51 2.48
C THR A 674 9.12 9.04 2.83
N VAL A 675 8.30 8.52 3.76
CA VAL A 675 8.22 7.11 4.18
C VAL A 675 8.32 6.16 2.97
N ARG A 676 9.26 5.20 3.03
CA ARG A 676 9.80 4.41 1.89
C ARG A 676 8.79 3.57 1.04
N ARG A 677 7.48 3.61 1.30
CA ARG A 677 6.44 2.98 0.45
C ARG A 677 5.19 3.83 0.16
N ALA A 678 5.06 5.05 0.69
CA ALA A 678 3.95 5.93 0.34
C ALA A 678 4.33 6.86 -0.83
N THR A 679 3.80 6.58 -2.03
CA THR A 679 4.24 7.24 -3.28
C THR A 679 3.77 8.69 -3.47
N LEU A 680 3.00 9.26 -2.53
CA LEU A 680 2.33 10.56 -2.63
C LEU A 680 3.22 11.74 -3.11
N PRO A 681 4.37 12.05 -2.48
CA PRO A 681 4.98 13.38 -2.68
C PRO A 681 5.70 13.57 -4.02
N ARG A 682 5.98 12.51 -4.78
CA ARG A 682 6.94 12.56 -5.90
C ARG A 682 6.36 13.00 -7.25
N ARG A 683 5.15 13.57 -7.28
CA ARG A 683 4.37 13.74 -8.52
C ARG A 683 3.56 15.06 -8.67
N PHE A 684 3.57 15.95 -7.68
CA PHE A 684 2.70 17.15 -7.65
C PHE A 684 3.50 18.45 -7.56
N GLU A 685 4.06 18.95 -8.67
CA GLU A 685 4.86 20.19 -8.61
C GLU A 685 4.97 20.96 -9.95
N ARG A 686 3.88 21.60 -10.41
CA ARG A 686 3.89 22.86 -11.21
C ARG A 686 2.48 23.43 -11.42
N VAL A 687 1.96 24.15 -10.42
CA VAL A 687 0.63 24.80 -10.46
C VAL A 687 0.49 25.81 -11.61
N GLN A 688 1.59 26.47 -12.02
CA GLN A 688 1.60 27.43 -13.14
C GLN A 688 1.48 26.82 -14.55
N GLY A 689 1.51 25.48 -14.69
CA GLY A 689 1.32 24.80 -15.98
C GLY A 689 0.15 23.79 -15.99
N MET A 690 -0.34 23.40 -14.81
CA MET A 690 -1.50 22.52 -14.69
C MET A 690 -2.79 23.31 -14.94
N GLY A 691 -3.60 22.88 -15.90
CA GLY A 691 -4.89 23.51 -16.20
C GLY A 691 -5.82 23.55 -14.98
N VAL A 692 -6.69 24.55 -14.92
CA VAL A 692 -7.57 24.88 -13.77
C VAL A 692 -8.23 23.65 -13.08
N PRO A 693 -8.77 22.63 -13.79
CA PRO A 693 -9.37 21.47 -13.13
C PRO A 693 -8.42 20.68 -12.21
N SER A 694 -7.10 20.73 -12.43
CA SER A 694 -6.11 20.06 -11.58
C SER A 694 -5.93 20.76 -10.22
N ILE A 695 -6.02 22.10 -10.18
CA ILE A 695 -5.91 22.88 -8.93
C ILE A 695 -7.10 22.56 -8.02
N ARG A 696 -8.31 22.54 -8.59
CA ARG A 696 -9.56 22.19 -7.89
C ARG A 696 -9.50 20.79 -7.28
N LEU A 697 -8.96 19.81 -8.01
CA LEU A 697 -8.76 18.47 -7.49
C LEU A 697 -7.84 18.45 -6.27
N VAL A 698 -6.69 19.15 -6.31
CA VAL A 698 -5.75 19.19 -5.19
C VAL A 698 -6.40 19.84 -3.96
N CYS A 699 -7.12 20.96 -4.13
CA CYS A 699 -7.86 21.61 -3.04
C CYS A 699 -8.92 20.67 -2.43
N ALA A 700 -9.71 19.98 -3.24
CA ALA A 700 -10.70 19.01 -2.78
C ALA A 700 -10.06 17.81 -2.03
N VAL A 701 -8.95 17.29 -2.55
CA VAL A 701 -8.16 16.21 -1.94
C VAL A 701 -7.54 16.64 -0.60
N HIS A 702 -7.06 17.88 -0.49
CA HIS A 702 -6.53 18.43 0.77
C HIS A 702 -7.58 18.55 1.88
N ILE A 703 -8.85 18.75 1.53
CA ILE A 703 -9.96 18.75 2.50
C ILE A 703 -10.25 17.32 2.97
N ILE A 704 -10.46 16.37 2.04
CA ILE A 704 -10.94 15.03 2.39
C ILE A 704 -9.86 14.06 2.91
N LEU A 705 -8.58 14.41 2.79
CA LEU A 705 -7.46 13.66 3.41
C LEU A 705 -7.12 14.13 4.83
N GLN A 706 -7.89 15.06 5.41
CA GLN A 706 -7.82 15.36 6.83
C GLN A 706 -8.37 14.16 7.64
N ARG A 707 -7.74 13.83 8.78
CA ARG A 707 -8.31 12.87 9.74
C ARG A 707 -9.56 13.45 10.39
N ARG A 708 -9.51 14.75 10.68
CA ARG A 708 -10.55 15.52 11.36
C ARG A 708 -11.17 16.52 10.38
N ILE A 709 -12.29 16.16 9.76
CA ILE A 709 -12.90 16.95 8.68
C ILE A 709 -14.01 17.84 9.24
N SER A 710 -13.97 19.14 8.96
CA SER A 710 -15.07 20.04 9.33
C SER A 710 -16.24 19.88 8.33
N PRO A 711 -17.48 19.58 8.78
CA PRO A 711 -18.61 19.40 7.87
C PRO A 711 -18.89 20.59 6.95
N SER A 712 -18.59 21.81 7.37
CA SER A 712 -18.74 23.03 6.55
C SER A 712 -17.77 23.11 5.37
N SER A 713 -16.68 22.33 5.37
CA SER A 713 -15.73 22.24 4.25
C SER A 713 -16.14 21.23 3.17
N LEU A 714 -17.04 20.28 3.49
CA LEU A 714 -17.47 19.22 2.58
C LEU A 714 -18.22 19.75 1.33
N PRO A 715 -19.13 20.75 1.42
CA PRO A 715 -19.77 21.33 0.22
C PRO A 715 -18.77 21.96 -0.76
N LEU A 716 -17.70 22.56 -0.24
CA LEU A 716 -16.61 23.12 -1.06
C LEU A 716 -15.86 21.99 -1.77
N ALA A 717 -15.41 20.97 -1.04
CA ALA A 717 -14.71 19.82 -1.62
C ALA A 717 -15.56 19.10 -2.67
N HIS A 718 -16.87 18.91 -2.42
CA HIS A 718 -17.78 18.25 -3.36
C HIS A 718 -17.91 19.05 -4.66
N ARG A 719 -18.18 20.36 -4.57
CA ARG A 719 -18.25 21.25 -5.73
C ARG A 719 -16.98 21.17 -6.57
N LEU A 720 -15.81 21.20 -5.93
CA LEU A 720 -14.51 21.13 -6.59
C LEU A 720 -14.24 19.78 -7.28
N PHE A 721 -14.69 18.65 -6.70
CA PHE A 721 -14.63 17.35 -7.38
C PHE A 721 -15.55 17.27 -8.60
N ILE A 722 -16.77 17.82 -8.53
CA ILE A 722 -17.66 17.88 -9.70
C ILE A 722 -17.07 18.78 -10.79
N GLU A 723 -16.57 19.97 -10.44
CA GLU A 723 -15.92 20.90 -11.38
C GLU A 723 -14.63 20.33 -11.98
N HIS A 724 -13.93 19.43 -11.27
CA HIS A 724 -12.82 18.67 -11.85
C HIS A 724 -13.30 17.69 -12.93
N ALA A 725 -14.36 16.91 -12.66
CA ALA A 725 -14.91 15.95 -13.60
C ALA A 725 -15.51 16.64 -14.85
N GLU A 726 -16.30 17.70 -14.66
CA GLU A 726 -16.79 18.57 -15.75
C GLU A 726 -15.62 19.18 -16.54
N GLY A 727 -14.54 19.56 -15.85
CA GLY A 727 -13.30 20.05 -16.46
C GLY A 727 -12.58 19.01 -17.32
N ILE A 728 -12.57 17.73 -16.91
CA ILE A 728 -12.01 16.63 -17.72
C ILE A 728 -12.80 16.48 -19.02
N GLU A 729 -14.15 16.53 -18.94
CA GLU A 729 -15.01 16.35 -20.10
C GLU A 729 -14.95 17.52 -21.08
N THR A 730 -14.94 18.75 -20.56
CA THR A 730 -14.92 19.97 -21.38
C THR A 730 -13.55 20.28 -21.98
N LEU A 731 -12.45 20.07 -21.26
CA LEU A 731 -11.11 20.42 -21.77
C LEU A 731 -10.45 19.31 -22.60
N TYR A 732 -10.57 18.04 -22.20
CA TYR A 732 -9.79 16.95 -22.84
C TYR A 732 -10.65 16.13 -23.79
N TYR A 733 -11.77 15.57 -23.30
CA TYR A 733 -12.68 14.72 -24.09
C TYR A 733 -13.37 15.49 -25.22
N GLN A 734 -13.84 16.72 -24.96
CA GLN A 734 -14.38 17.65 -25.97
C GLN A 734 -15.51 17.05 -26.83
N ARG A 735 -16.30 16.11 -26.29
CA ARG A 735 -17.33 15.33 -27.01
C ARG A 735 -16.80 14.51 -28.22
N ARG A 736 -15.50 14.23 -28.30
CA ARG A 736 -14.89 13.44 -29.38
C ARG A 736 -14.89 11.95 -29.05
N ARG A 737 -15.49 11.11 -29.90
CA ARG A 737 -15.57 9.64 -29.69
C ARG A 737 -14.18 9.00 -29.59
N GLU A 738 -13.20 9.52 -30.31
CA GLU A 738 -11.78 9.17 -30.25
C GLU A 738 -11.25 9.26 -28.82
N ARG A 739 -11.61 10.33 -28.10
CA ARG A 739 -11.12 10.69 -26.77
C ARG A 739 -12.01 10.22 -25.61
N LEU A 740 -13.04 9.43 -25.89
CA LEU A 740 -13.96 8.91 -24.87
C LEU A 740 -13.23 8.10 -23.77
N HIS A 741 -12.05 7.54 -24.08
CA HIS A 741 -11.23 6.83 -23.09
C HIS A 741 -10.53 7.75 -22.05
N PHE A 742 -10.63 9.08 -22.18
CA PHE A 742 -10.15 10.04 -21.17
C PHE A 742 -11.10 10.12 -19.96
N THR A 743 -12.41 9.87 -20.12
CA THR A 743 -13.38 9.86 -19.03
C THR A 743 -13.34 8.51 -18.32
N ARG A 744 -12.32 8.29 -17.49
CA ARG A 744 -12.12 7.03 -16.74
C ARG A 744 -13.08 6.90 -15.56
N GLN A 745 -13.25 5.67 -15.07
CA GLN A 745 -14.03 5.38 -13.86
C GLN A 745 -13.46 6.08 -12.61
N SER A 746 -12.15 6.31 -12.53
CA SER A 746 -11.53 7.16 -11.50
C SER A 746 -12.04 8.60 -11.49
N VAL A 747 -12.31 9.21 -12.64
CA VAL A 747 -12.88 10.58 -12.72
C VAL A 747 -14.32 10.58 -12.20
N HIS A 748 -15.12 9.61 -12.60
CA HIS A 748 -16.50 9.47 -12.12
C HIS A 748 -16.56 9.19 -10.60
N ALA A 749 -15.61 8.41 -10.06
CA ALA A 749 -15.56 8.10 -8.64
C ALA A 749 -15.32 9.34 -7.73
N THR A 750 -14.74 10.44 -8.23
CA THR A 750 -14.59 11.67 -7.43
C THR A 750 -15.93 12.25 -6.99
N THR A 751 -16.97 12.09 -7.82
CA THR A 751 -18.33 12.57 -7.57
C THR A 751 -18.95 11.93 -6.32
N HIS A 752 -18.45 10.75 -5.92
CA HIS A 752 -18.94 10.00 -4.76
C HIS A 752 -18.10 10.21 -3.49
N ILE A 753 -16.89 10.81 -3.55
CA ILE A 753 -15.98 10.91 -2.38
C ILE A 753 -16.64 11.59 -1.18
N VAL A 754 -17.18 12.79 -1.36
CA VAL A 754 -17.82 13.54 -0.25
C VAL A 754 -19.14 12.90 0.21
N PRO A 755 -20.03 12.45 -0.70
CA PRO A 755 -21.21 11.67 -0.29
C PRO A 755 -20.88 10.40 0.51
N GLU A 756 -19.81 9.67 0.16
CA GLU A 756 -19.32 8.52 0.94
C GLU A 756 -18.79 8.93 2.33
N ILE A 757 -18.15 10.09 2.45
CA ILE A 757 -17.70 10.62 3.75
C ILE A 757 -18.88 10.97 4.67
N ALA A 758 -19.99 11.48 4.13
CA ALA A 758 -21.22 11.67 4.91
C ALA A 758 -21.86 10.32 5.31
N ARG A 759 -21.74 9.29 4.47
CA ARG A 759 -22.31 7.96 4.71
C ARG A 759 -21.51 7.10 5.71
N LEU A 760 -20.18 7.16 5.66
CA LEU A 760 -19.26 6.26 6.38
C LEU A 760 -18.27 6.97 7.34
N GLY A 761 -18.30 8.31 7.41
CA GLY A 761 -17.30 9.09 8.12
C GLY A 761 -16.00 9.28 7.33
N PRO A 762 -14.93 9.83 7.95
CA PRO A 762 -13.69 10.21 7.26
C PRO A 762 -13.05 9.03 6.50
N GLY A 763 -13.03 9.11 5.17
CA GLY A 763 -12.66 7.98 4.30
C GLY A 763 -11.22 7.50 4.44
N THR A 764 -10.35 8.33 5.01
CA THR A 764 -8.98 7.96 5.42
C THR A 764 -8.95 6.78 6.41
N LEU A 765 -10.03 6.57 7.18
CA LEU A 765 -10.16 5.55 8.21
C LEU A 765 -10.54 4.15 7.67
N TYR A 766 -10.81 4.02 6.37
CA TYR A 766 -11.10 2.73 5.72
C TYR A 766 -10.35 2.49 4.40
N THR A 767 -9.18 3.13 4.25
CA THR A 767 -8.27 2.90 3.10
C THR A 767 -7.46 1.60 3.17
N GLN A 768 -7.01 1.14 2.00
CA GLN A 768 -6.09 -0.02 1.86
C GLN A 768 -4.72 0.15 2.54
N TRP A 769 -4.31 1.35 2.97
CA TRP A 769 -3.04 1.61 3.67
C TRP A 769 -2.75 0.63 4.82
N THR A 770 -3.79 0.18 5.53
CA THR A 770 -3.64 -0.76 6.66
C THR A 770 -3.19 -2.14 6.19
N LEU A 771 -3.75 -2.63 5.09
CA LEU A 771 -3.43 -3.92 4.51
C LEU A 771 -2.10 -3.88 3.76
N GLU A 772 -1.80 -2.81 3.01
CA GLU A 772 -0.47 -2.62 2.42
C GLU A 772 0.64 -2.58 3.48
N ASN A 773 0.42 -1.88 4.60
CA ASN A 773 1.37 -1.89 5.71
C ASN A 773 1.49 -3.28 6.36
N PHE A 774 0.41 -4.05 6.46
CA PHE A 774 0.44 -5.43 6.96
C PHE A 774 1.24 -6.36 6.04
N ILE A 775 0.97 -6.32 4.73
CA ILE A 775 1.69 -7.05 3.68
C ILE A 775 3.16 -6.64 3.67
N GLY A 776 3.44 -5.33 3.71
CA GLY A 776 4.79 -4.77 3.75
C GLY A 776 5.57 -5.12 5.02
N ASN A 777 4.89 -5.44 6.12
CA ASN A 777 5.50 -5.98 7.33
C ASN A 777 5.78 -7.48 7.19
N ILE A 778 4.79 -8.30 6.83
CA ILE A 778 4.98 -9.75 6.73
C ILE A 778 5.96 -10.13 5.61
N THR A 779 5.99 -9.41 4.49
CA THR A 779 6.97 -9.65 3.41
C THR A 779 8.40 -9.39 3.84
N ARG A 780 8.66 -8.45 4.76
CA ARG A 780 9.99 -8.26 5.39
C ARG A 780 10.35 -9.38 6.37
N GLU A 781 9.38 -10.13 6.89
CA GLU A 781 9.58 -11.25 7.82
C GLU A 781 9.88 -12.59 7.10
N ILE A 782 9.86 -12.62 5.76
CA ILE A 782 10.24 -13.76 4.91
C ILE A 782 11.77 -13.86 4.80
N LYS A 783 12.36 -14.96 5.26
CA LYS A 783 13.80 -15.25 5.11
C LYS A 783 14.14 -16.51 4.30
N GLN A 784 13.13 -17.29 3.88
CA GLN A 784 13.33 -18.57 3.21
C GLN A 784 12.73 -18.56 1.79
N HIS A 785 13.59 -18.56 0.78
CA HIS A 785 13.17 -18.43 -0.63
C HIS A 785 12.73 -19.73 -1.31
N SER A 786 12.97 -20.90 -0.70
CA SER A 786 12.59 -22.21 -1.25
C SER A 786 11.08 -22.50 -1.16
N THR A 787 10.44 -22.06 -0.08
CA THR A 787 9.03 -22.37 0.25
C THR A 787 8.31 -21.11 0.77
N PRO A 788 8.22 -20.04 -0.05
CA PRO A 788 7.83 -18.71 0.41
C PRO A 788 6.42 -18.69 1.02
N TYR A 789 5.42 -19.26 0.35
CA TYR A 789 4.02 -19.25 0.81
C TYR A 789 3.85 -19.93 2.18
N ALA A 790 4.47 -21.09 2.39
CA ALA A 790 4.44 -21.77 3.69
C ALA A 790 5.14 -20.96 4.80
N ASN A 791 6.20 -20.22 4.46
CA ASN A 791 6.88 -19.31 5.38
C ASN A 791 5.99 -18.11 5.75
N VAL A 792 5.33 -17.49 4.75
CA VAL A 792 4.37 -16.39 4.94
C VAL A 792 3.19 -16.83 5.80
N SER A 793 2.58 -18.00 5.55
CA SER A 793 1.51 -18.52 6.41
C SER A 793 1.99 -18.83 7.84
N LYS A 794 3.23 -19.33 8.01
CA LYS A 794 3.82 -19.49 9.35
C LYS A 794 3.97 -18.13 10.06
N ARG A 795 4.43 -17.08 9.35
CA ARG A 795 4.57 -15.71 9.89
C ARG A 795 3.21 -15.06 10.20
N ALA A 796 2.20 -15.20 9.35
CA ALA A 796 0.86 -14.66 9.60
C ALA A 796 0.17 -15.35 10.79
N ARG A 797 0.24 -16.69 10.89
CA ARG A 797 -0.22 -17.42 12.07
C ARG A 797 0.51 -16.98 13.34
N HIS A 798 1.83 -16.77 13.25
CA HIS A 798 2.61 -16.22 14.37
C HIS A 798 2.17 -14.79 14.72
N ARG A 799 1.82 -13.96 13.73
CA ARG A 799 1.29 -12.60 13.96
C ARG A 799 -0.02 -12.63 14.74
N CYS A 800 -0.99 -13.49 14.40
CA CYS A 800 -2.21 -13.69 15.20
C CYS A 800 -1.87 -14.01 16.67
N GLN A 801 -0.96 -14.97 16.87
CA GLN A 801 -0.57 -15.46 18.19
C GLN A 801 0.20 -14.41 19.01
N VAL A 802 1.13 -13.67 18.40
CA VAL A 802 1.86 -12.55 19.07
C VAL A 802 0.90 -11.43 19.46
N ASN A 803 0.00 -11.04 18.56
CA ASN A 803 -0.97 -9.98 18.80
C ASN A 803 -1.90 -10.36 19.97
N ALA A 804 -2.41 -11.60 19.99
CA ALA A 804 -3.23 -12.11 21.09
C ALA A 804 -2.46 -12.29 22.40
N LEU A 805 -1.20 -12.76 22.39
CA LEU A 805 -0.35 -12.82 23.59
C LEU A 805 -0.15 -11.43 24.19
N GLN A 806 0.15 -10.42 23.37
CA GLN A 806 0.34 -9.04 23.82
C GLN A 806 -0.98 -8.40 24.28
N ALA A 807 -2.12 -8.82 23.74
CA ALA A 807 -3.44 -8.34 24.17
C ALA A 807 -3.86 -8.96 25.52
N LEU A 808 -3.61 -10.25 25.73
CA LEU A 808 -3.84 -10.96 27.01
C LEU A 808 -2.85 -10.55 28.11
N ILE A 809 -1.58 -10.33 27.75
CA ILE A 809 -0.49 -10.05 28.69
C ILE A 809 0.29 -8.81 28.20
N PRO A 810 -0.14 -7.58 28.54
CA PRO A 810 0.53 -6.36 28.08
C PRO A 810 2.03 -6.27 28.43
N SER A 811 2.48 -6.92 29.52
CA SER A 811 3.92 -7.02 29.88
C SER A 811 4.77 -7.92 28.97
N LEU A 812 4.19 -8.47 27.89
CA LEU A 812 4.90 -9.07 26.76
C LEU A 812 5.01 -8.14 25.54
N ALA A 813 4.30 -7.00 25.50
CA ALA A 813 4.60 -5.96 24.54
C ALA A 813 5.91 -5.27 24.95
N LYS A 814 6.78 -4.97 23.98
CA LYS A 814 7.91 -4.04 24.23
C LYS A 814 7.29 -2.67 24.48
N ALA A 815 7.52 -2.10 25.65
CA ALA A 815 7.05 -0.76 25.95
C ALA A 815 7.67 0.25 24.97
N SER A 816 6.95 1.35 24.71
CA SER A 816 7.45 2.49 23.95
C SER A 816 8.38 3.34 24.82
N GLU A 817 9.43 2.73 25.38
CA GLU A 817 10.42 3.39 26.21
C GLU A 817 11.10 4.50 25.39
N LEU A 818 11.07 5.72 25.94
CA LEU A 818 11.75 6.87 25.36
C LEU A 818 13.28 6.70 25.52
N PRO A 819 14.11 7.17 24.57
CA PRO A 819 15.56 7.04 24.68
C PRO A 819 16.12 7.61 25.98
N SER A 820 17.15 6.96 26.54
CA SER A 820 17.72 7.35 27.85
C SER A 820 18.24 8.79 27.85
N GLY A 821 17.64 9.63 28.71
CA GLY A 821 17.89 11.07 28.78
C GLY A 821 17.03 11.93 27.84
N ALA A 822 15.98 11.39 27.24
CA ALA A 822 14.86 12.18 26.74
C ALA A 822 14.09 12.81 27.90
N LEU A 823 13.47 13.96 27.68
CA LEU A 823 12.61 14.65 28.64
C LEU A 823 11.18 14.70 28.12
N GLU A 824 10.28 13.95 28.75
CA GLU A 824 8.85 13.99 28.50
C GLU A 824 8.24 15.30 29.02
N LEU A 825 7.33 15.89 28.24
CA LEU A 825 6.67 17.15 28.52
C LEU A 825 5.15 16.93 28.62
N ARG A 826 4.39 18.00 28.81
CA ARG A 826 2.92 17.95 28.78
C ARG A 826 2.42 17.58 27.38
N GLU A 827 1.20 17.05 27.31
CA GLU A 827 0.44 16.80 26.07
C GLU A 827 1.09 15.85 25.04
N GLY A 828 2.10 15.07 25.45
CA GLY A 828 2.75 14.07 24.60
C GLY A 828 3.93 14.58 23.76
N TYR A 829 4.39 15.82 24.00
CA TYR A 829 5.64 16.32 23.45
C TYR A 829 6.84 15.73 24.22
N VAL A 830 7.96 15.46 23.55
CA VAL A 830 9.19 14.95 24.20
C VAL A 830 10.44 15.59 23.59
N LEU A 831 11.33 16.16 24.40
CA LEU A 831 12.66 16.57 23.95
C LEU A 831 13.60 15.36 23.90
N LEU A 832 14.18 15.08 22.75
CA LEU A 832 15.02 13.90 22.52
C LEU A 832 16.52 14.25 22.59
N ARG A 833 17.35 13.26 22.92
CA ARG A 833 18.80 13.42 23.10
C ARG A 833 19.48 13.96 21.84
N ALA A 834 19.91 15.22 21.93
CA ALA A 834 20.92 15.90 21.13
C ALA A 834 21.13 17.29 21.77
N LEU A 835 21.80 17.31 22.93
CA LEU A 835 21.79 18.41 23.90
C LEU A 835 23.18 19.02 24.09
N ASP A 836 23.26 20.35 24.16
CA ASP A 836 24.46 21.10 24.51
C ASP A 836 24.93 20.74 25.95
N SER A 837 26.21 20.39 26.09
CA SER A 837 26.81 19.96 27.36
C SER A 837 26.80 21.06 28.42
N LEU A 838 27.01 22.31 28.01
CA LEU A 838 27.02 23.50 28.85
C LEU A 838 26.04 24.56 28.29
N ALA A 839 25.58 25.47 29.15
CA ALA A 839 24.80 26.62 28.72
C ALA A 839 25.68 27.61 27.93
N ARG A 840 25.12 28.24 26.90
CA ARG A 840 25.82 29.20 26.02
C ARG A 840 25.06 30.52 25.96
N GLY A 841 25.78 31.61 25.77
CA GLY A 841 25.19 32.91 25.45
C GLY A 841 24.50 32.91 24.09
N VAL A 842 23.39 33.63 23.99
CA VAL A 842 22.61 33.81 22.76
C VAL A 842 23.06 35.07 21.99
N THR A 843 22.70 35.16 20.71
CA THR A 843 22.92 36.36 19.89
C THR A 843 22.02 37.53 20.30
N PRO A 844 22.30 38.79 19.88
CA PRO A 844 21.46 39.94 20.24
C PRO A 844 20.00 39.87 19.76
N SER A 845 19.71 39.22 18.63
CA SER A 845 18.34 39.01 18.14
C SER A 845 17.59 37.94 18.95
N GLU A 846 18.26 36.83 19.26
CA GLU A 846 17.75 35.78 20.15
C GLU A 846 17.51 36.29 21.58
N ALA A 847 18.38 37.18 22.08
CA ALA A 847 18.21 37.83 23.38
C ALA A 847 16.94 38.70 23.41
N ARG A 848 16.70 39.52 22.37
CA ARG A 848 15.45 40.30 22.23
C ARG A 848 14.23 39.40 22.22
N ALA A 849 14.24 38.32 21.42
CA ALA A 849 13.13 37.38 21.33
C ALA A 849 12.79 36.70 22.66
N ILE A 850 13.81 36.38 23.49
CA ILE A 850 13.60 35.86 24.85
C ILE A 850 13.03 36.95 25.78
N HIS A 851 13.57 38.17 25.75
CA HIS A 851 13.07 39.31 26.52
C HIS A 851 11.61 39.65 26.18
N ASP A 852 11.24 39.65 24.89
CA ASP A 852 9.89 39.94 24.42
C ASP A 852 8.90 38.83 24.80
N PHE A 853 9.30 37.55 24.70
CA PHE A 853 8.51 36.42 25.19
C PHE A 853 8.25 36.52 26.70
N LEU A 854 9.30 36.79 27.49
CA LEU A 854 9.22 36.96 28.94
C LEU A 854 8.31 38.13 29.33
N ARG A 855 8.42 39.28 28.64
CA ARG A 855 7.55 40.44 28.84
C ARG A 855 6.07 40.09 28.58
N ASN A 856 5.79 39.41 27.48
CA ASN A 856 4.44 39.02 27.09
C ASN A 856 3.83 37.99 28.07
N HIS A 857 4.64 37.10 28.63
CA HIS A 857 4.22 36.11 29.64
C HIS A 857 4.24 36.65 31.09
N ARG A 858 4.40 37.97 31.29
CA ARG A 858 4.41 38.65 32.60
C ARG A 858 5.55 38.26 33.55
N HIS A 859 6.68 37.81 33.00
CA HIS A 859 7.94 37.58 33.73
C HIS A 859 9.01 38.61 33.32
N PRO A 860 8.82 39.92 33.58
CA PRO A 860 9.78 40.95 33.18
C PRO A 860 11.13 40.77 33.88
N VAL A 861 12.21 40.76 33.10
CA VAL A 861 13.60 40.72 33.55
C VAL A 861 14.29 42.03 33.23
N ALA A 862 15.41 42.33 33.90
CA ALA A 862 16.20 43.53 33.62
C ALA A 862 16.80 43.50 32.21
N GLU A 863 16.79 44.62 31.49
CA GLU A 863 17.30 44.72 30.11
C GLU A 863 18.81 44.42 30.00
N THR A 864 19.55 44.56 31.11
CA THR A 864 20.96 44.20 31.23
C THR A 864 21.22 42.69 31.36
N TRP A 865 20.18 41.88 31.60
CA TRP A 865 20.29 40.43 31.70
C TRP A 865 20.56 39.80 30.34
N LYS A 866 21.54 38.88 30.30
CA LYS A 866 21.94 38.15 29.10
C LYS A 866 21.54 36.68 29.24
N PRO A 867 20.63 36.15 28.40
CA PRO A 867 20.22 34.76 28.49
C PRO A 867 21.39 33.79 28.25
N LEU A 868 21.47 32.75 29.08
CA LEU A 868 22.27 31.56 28.84
C LEU A 868 21.32 30.38 28.62
N VAL A 869 21.47 29.66 27.50
CA VAL A 869 20.56 28.56 27.14
C VAL A 869 21.32 27.25 26.91
N ARG A 870 20.69 26.13 27.27
CA ARG A 870 21.12 24.78 26.85
C ARG A 870 20.22 24.32 25.71
N ARG A 871 20.83 24.14 24.54
CA ARG A 871 20.12 23.84 23.29
C ARG A 871 19.89 22.35 23.13
N TRP A 872 18.65 21.97 22.82
CA TRP A 872 18.25 20.65 22.35
C TRP A 872 17.97 20.73 20.85
N ALA A 873 18.29 19.69 20.09
CA ALA A 873 18.15 19.67 18.64
C ALA A 873 16.98 18.84 18.07
N ARG A 874 16.19 18.19 18.94
CA ARG A 874 15.16 17.22 18.56
C ARG A 874 13.94 17.35 19.47
N LEU A 875 12.75 17.53 18.90
CA LEU A 875 11.45 17.50 19.58
C LEU A 875 10.56 16.46 18.91
N LEU A 876 10.09 15.46 19.65
CA LEU A 876 9.02 14.58 19.22
C LEU A 876 7.68 15.29 19.45
N LEU A 877 6.87 15.40 18.39
CA LEU A 877 5.52 15.94 18.44
C LEU A 877 4.52 14.82 18.78
N PRO A 878 3.33 15.14 19.36
CA PRO A 878 2.28 14.15 19.62
C PRO A 878 1.81 13.39 18.36
N THR A 879 1.98 14.00 17.18
CA THR A 879 1.71 13.39 15.87
C THR A 879 2.66 12.23 15.51
N GLY A 880 3.76 12.04 16.25
CA GLY A 880 4.80 11.05 15.96
C GLY A 880 5.91 11.52 15.01
N GLN A 881 5.87 12.78 14.57
CA GLN A 881 6.99 13.41 13.84
C GLN A 881 8.11 13.82 14.79
N ILE A 882 9.36 13.73 14.33
CA ILE A 882 10.51 14.35 15.00
C ILE A 882 10.84 15.66 14.27
N ALA A 883 10.63 16.77 14.96
CA ALA A 883 11.05 18.10 14.53
C ALA A 883 12.52 18.31 14.92
N MET A 884 13.36 18.59 13.93
CA MET A 884 14.79 18.81 14.07
C MET A 884 15.10 20.31 14.25
N SER A 885 16.36 20.67 14.44
CA SER A 885 16.78 22.07 14.49
C SER A 885 17.91 22.42 13.52
N ALA A 886 17.92 23.67 13.05
CA ALA A 886 18.98 24.24 12.20
C ALA A 886 20.36 24.09 12.85
N TRP A 887 20.47 24.24 14.19
CA TRP A 887 21.72 24.07 14.92
C TRP A 887 22.42 22.72 14.62
N LYS A 888 21.68 21.63 14.38
CA LYS A 888 22.28 20.33 14.02
C LYS A 888 22.18 19.98 12.55
N GLU A 889 21.07 20.27 11.87
CA GLU A 889 20.98 19.97 10.44
C GLU A 889 21.97 20.79 9.62
N CYS A 890 22.11 22.09 9.87
CA CYS A 890 23.05 22.94 9.12
C CYS A 890 24.52 22.56 9.38
N GLN A 891 24.85 22.05 10.57
CA GLN A 891 26.18 21.49 10.86
C GLN A 891 26.49 20.24 10.05
N LEU A 892 25.48 19.43 9.73
CA LEU A 892 25.62 18.22 8.93
C LEU A 892 25.60 18.53 7.42
N GLU A 893 24.73 19.45 6.98
CA GLU A 893 24.73 19.97 5.59
C GLU A 893 26.08 20.62 5.25
N ALA A 894 26.68 21.39 6.15
CA ALA A 894 28.01 21.97 5.98
C ALA A 894 29.16 20.94 5.94
N ARG A 895 28.93 19.72 6.44
CA ARG A 895 29.83 18.56 6.28
C ARG A 895 29.55 17.77 4.98
N GLY A 896 28.74 18.30 4.07
CA GLY A 896 28.35 17.65 2.82
C GLY A 896 27.26 16.58 2.95
N ARG A 897 26.67 16.38 4.15
CA ARG A 897 25.64 15.35 4.37
C ARG A 897 24.33 15.76 3.70
N LYS A 898 23.87 14.98 2.73
CA LYS A 898 22.62 15.20 1.97
C LYS A 898 21.40 14.83 2.82
N LEU A 899 21.03 15.71 3.74
CA LEU A 899 19.89 15.55 4.65
C LEU A 899 18.52 15.77 3.99
N ARG A 900 17.49 15.27 4.67
CA ARG A 900 16.09 15.65 4.48
C ARG A 900 15.69 16.59 5.61
N ARG A 901 15.54 17.88 5.31
CA ARG A 901 15.28 18.92 6.31
C ARG A 901 13.98 18.63 7.06
N ALA A 902 14.05 18.51 8.39
CA ALA A 902 12.91 18.29 9.28
C ALA A 902 12.79 19.41 10.34
N ARG A 903 13.48 20.54 10.13
CA ARG A 903 13.50 21.74 10.98
C ARG A 903 12.46 22.81 10.65
N MET A 904 11.65 22.61 9.61
CA MET A 904 10.60 23.55 9.21
C MET A 904 9.28 23.13 9.87
N ILE A 905 8.59 24.08 10.51
CA ILE A 905 7.39 23.78 11.31
C ILE A 905 6.20 24.69 10.99
N LYS A 906 5.01 24.15 11.27
CA LYS A 906 3.72 24.83 11.34
C LYS A 906 3.37 25.10 12.81
N LEU A 907 2.98 26.33 13.10
CA LEU A 907 2.55 26.77 14.43
C LEU A 907 1.03 26.84 14.54
N THR A 908 0.52 26.83 15.77
CA THR A 908 -0.88 27.10 16.10
C THR A 908 -1.32 28.51 15.67
N GLY A 909 -2.61 28.63 15.33
CA GLY A 909 -3.26 29.89 14.95
C GLY A 909 -3.92 29.86 13.57
N SER A 910 -4.76 30.87 13.31
CA SER A 910 -5.38 31.11 12.01
C SER A 910 -5.20 32.60 11.63
N PRO A 911 -4.62 32.94 10.46
CA PRO A 911 -4.01 32.02 9.49
C PRO A 911 -2.80 31.28 10.08
N SER A 912 -2.48 30.11 9.50
CA SER A 912 -1.33 29.30 9.96
C SER A 912 0.00 30.04 9.77
N ARG A 913 0.88 29.91 10.75
CA ARG A 913 2.22 30.52 10.78
C ARG A 913 3.29 29.45 10.56
N PHE A 914 4.37 29.80 9.86
CA PHE A 914 5.46 28.89 9.51
C PHE A 914 6.81 29.43 9.96
N ALA A 915 7.71 28.55 10.40
CA ALA A 915 9.02 28.93 10.94
C ALA A 915 10.10 27.87 10.72
N GLU A 916 11.37 28.28 10.68
CA GLU A 916 12.51 27.39 10.86
C GLU A 916 12.94 27.35 12.33
N VAL A 917 13.00 26.16 12.91
CA VAL A 917 13.49 25.94 14.28
C VAL A 917 15.01 26.09 14.31
N GLN A 918 15.50 27.06 15.08
CA GLN A 918 16.93 27.25 15.30
C GLN A 918 17.45 26.26 16.36
N TYR A 919 16.74 26.15 17.48
CA TYR A 919 16.93 25.14 18.54
C TYR A 919 15.76 25.16 19.53
N TYR A 920 15.62 24.09 20.32
CA TYR A 920 14.77 24.08 21.51
C TYR A 920 15.62 24.35 22.75
N PHE A 921 15.01 24.86 23.82
CA PHE A 921 15.68 25.07 25.11
C PHE A 921 14.68 24.97 26.26
N ILE A 922 15.18 24.84 27.48
CA ILE A 922 14.37 24.92 28.70
C ILE A 922 14.71 26.24 29.38
N LEU A 923 13.68 26.98 29.79
CA LEU A 923 13.81 28.21 30.57
C LEU A 923 13.14 28.03 31.92
N ASP A 924 13.83 28.40 32.98
CA ASP A 924 13.33 28.36 34.35
C ASP A 924 12.71 29.71 34.71
N LEU A 925 11.45 29.69 35.13
CA LEU A 925 10.67 30.86 35.54
C LEU A 925 10.46 30.92 37.07
N GLY A 926 11.28 30.18 37.84
CA GLY A 926 11.28 30.10 39.30
C GLY A 926 10.19 29.19 39.86
N ASN A 927 8.94 29.35 39.40
CA ASN A 927 7.80 28.53 39.81
C ASN A 927 7.48 27.39 38.83
N GLU A 928 7.97 27.48 37.59
CA GLU A 928 7.80 26.45 36.56
C GLU A 928 8.97 26.48 35.57
N GLN A 929 9.29 25.32 34.98
CA GLN A 929 10.19 25.21 33.84
C GLN A 929 9.37 25.05 32.56
N ARG A 930 9.67 25.85 31.53
CA ARG A 930 9.04 25.75 30.21
C ARG A 930 10.01 25.28 29.16
N ALA A 931 9.56 24.35 28.31
CA ALA A 931 10.25 24.00 27.08
C ALA A 931 9.84 24.98 25.97
N LEU A 932 10.80 25.66 25.38
CA LEU A 932 10.59 26.74 24.41
C LEU A 932 11.35 26.44 23.11
N ALA A 933 10.83 26.94 21.98
CA ALA A 933 11.51 26.89 20.68
C ALA A 933 12.01 28.29 20.29
N MET A 934 13.29 28.38 19.89
CA MET A 934 13.83 29.56 19.22
C MET A 934 13.63 29.41 17.71
N LEU A 935 12.97 30.40 17.09
CA LEU A 935 12.47 30.33 15.73
C LEU A 935 12.96 31.49 14.86
N ALA A 936 13.15 31.21 13.57
CA ALA A 936 13.20 32.21 12.50
C ALA A 936 11.88 32.14 11.70
N PRO A 937 10.97 33.12 11.83
CA PRO A 937 9.65 33.07 11.20
C PRO A 937 9.70 33.39 9.70
N PHE A 938 8.93 32.67 8.89
CA PHE A 938 8.66 33.04 7.50
C PHE A 938 7.66 34.20 7.44
N SER A 939 7.53 34.87 6.29
CA SER A 939 6.41 35.81 6.09
C SER A 939 5.07 35.07 6.15
N PRO A 940 3.95 35.78 6.40
CA PRO A 940 2.63 35.30 6.03
C PRO A 940 2.57 34.89 4.55
N PRO A 941 1.62 33.99 4.17
CA PRO A 941 1.40 33.64 2.77
C PRO A 941 1.02 34.84 1.91
N ASP A 942 1.49 34.85 0.65
CA ASP A 942 1.15 35.84 -0.36
C ASP A 942 -0.35 35.74 -0.72
N PRO A 943 -1.16 36.80 -0.47
CA PRO A 943 -2.61 36.72 -0.62
C PRO A 943 -3.06 36.63 -2.09
N ALA A 944 -2.26 37.12 -3.04
CA ALA A 944 -2.59 37.03 -4.46
C ALA A 944 -2.41 35.59 -4.94
N ILE A 945 -1.26 34.97 -4.64
CA ILE A 945 -0.99 33.55 -4.96
C ILE A 945 -2.01 32.63 -4.26
N LEU A 946 -2.40 32.96 -3.02
CA LEU A 946 -3.42 32.21 -2.29
C LEU A 946 -4.80 32.30 -2.97
N GLN A 947 -5.20 33.48 -3.43
CA GLN A 947 -6.46 33.69 -4.16
C GLN A 947 -6.46 33.00 -5.54
N GLU A 948 -5.39 33.18 -6.32
CA GLU A 948 -5.23 32.59 -7.66
C GLU A 948 -5.20 31.05 -7.64
N SER A 949 -4.70 30.46 -6.54
CA SER A 949 -4.62 29.00 -6.37
C SER A 949 -5.83 28.36 -5.67
N GLU A 950 -6.96 29.06 -5.53
CA GLU A 950 -8.14 28.62 -4.78
C GLU A 950 -7.80 28.16 -3.33
N ASN A 951 -6.86 28.85 -2.67
CA ASN A 951 -6.23 28.56 -1.36
C ASN A 951 -5.30 27.34 -1.31
N THR A 952 -4.84 26.82 -2.46
CA THR A 952 -4.00 25.61 -2.53
C THR A 952 -2.51 25.88 -2.24
N VAL A 953 -1.97 27.02 -2.67
CA VAL A 953 -0.53 27.33 -2.62
C VAL A 953 -0.24 28.40 -1.56
N LEU A 954 0.30 27.95 -0.42
CA LEU A 954 0.80 28.80 0.65
C LEU A 954 2.22 29.27 0.33
N ALA A 955 2.36 30.35 -0.45
CA ALA A 955 3.65 30.91 -0.84
C ALA A 955 4.17 31.93 0.18
N CYS A 956 5.31 31.65 0.84
CA CYS A 956 5.91 32.51 1.87
C CYS A 956 7.33 32.95 1.49
N ASN A 957 7.76 34.12 1.95
CA ASN A 957 9.14 34.59 1.78
C ASN A 957 10.02 34.13 2.95
N SER A 958 11.31 33.92 2.67
CA SER A 958 12.31 33.49 3.65
C SER A 958 12.31 34.37 4.92
N PRO A 959 12.67 33.81 6.09
CA PRO A 959 13.03 34.60 7.28
C PRO A 959 14.16 35.59 6.97
N ARG A 960 14.36 36.60 7.83
CA ARG A 960 15.61 37.36 7.90
C ARG A 960 16.49 36.80 9.02
N ASP A 961 17.80 36.98 8.90
CA ASP A 961 18.75 36.53 9.93
C ASP A 961 18.56 37.26 11.28
N GLU A 962 18.01 38.47 11.28
CA GLU A 962 17.67 39.22 12.49
C GLU A 962 16.29 38.90 13.07
N ASP A 963 15.37 38.35 12.27
CA ASP A 963 14.00 38.05 12.69
C ASP A 963 14.04 36.80 13.60
N ARG A 964 13.80 36.97 14.90
CA ARG A 964 13.74 35.88 15.88
C ARG A 964 12.47 35.96 16.71
N ALA A 965 11.90 34.80 17.01
CA ALA A 965 10.76 34.64 17.89
C ALA A 965 10.97 33.46 18.84
N VAL A 966 10.36 33.54 20.02
CA VAL A 966 10.26 32.41 20.96
C VAL A 966 8.79 32.05 21.12
N VAL A 967 8.52 30.74 21.16
CA VAL A 967 7.19 30.14 21.39
C VAL A 967 7.31 29.03 22.43
N ASP A 968 6.19 28.66 23.05
CA ASP A 968 6.11 27.41 23.81
C ASP A 968 6.16 26.22 22.82
N VAL A 969 6.81 25.10 23.17
CA VAL A 969 6.87 23.95 22.23
C VAL A 969 5.49 23.34 21.97
N THR A 970 4.51 23.59 22.83
CA THR A 970 3.11 23.21 22.62
C THR A 970 2.43 23.96 21.47
N GLU A 971 3.00 25.07 20.98
CA GLU A 971 2.53 25.77 19.76
C GLU A 971 2.94 25.02 18.46
N VAL A 972 3.79 23.99 18.51
CA VAL A 972 4.36 23.31 17.33
C VAL A 972 3.47 22.16 16.85
N VAL A 973 2.61 22.44 15.86
CA VAL A 973 1.59 21.49 15.37
C VAL A 973 2.18 20.36 14.53
N ALA A 974 3.07 20.70 13.58
CA ALA A 974 3.60 19.74 12.61
C ALA A 974 4.95 20.17 12.02
N VAL A 975 5.74 19.18 11.58
CA VAL A 975 6.86 19.37 10.65
C VAL A 975 6.32 19.44 9.23
N VAL A 976 6.71 20.48 8.50
CA VAL A 976 6.33 20.75 7.10
C VAL A 976 7.57 20.73 6.20
N ALA A 977 7.36 20.74 4.89
CA ALA A 977 8.38 21.15 3.93
C ALA A 977 8.18 22.62 3.53
N MET A 978 9.29 23.34 3.39
CA MET A 978 9.34 24.65 2.73
C MET A 978 10.17 24.47 1.46
N VAL A 979 9.51 24.27 0.33
CA VAL A 979 10.16 23.98 -0.96
C VAL A 979 10.36 25.31 -1.70
N PRO A 980 11.53 25.58 -2.32
CA PRO A 980 11.75 26.82 -3.06
C PRO A 980 10.71 27.00 -4.18
N LEU A 981 10.11 28.19 -4.29
CA LEU A 981 9.22 28.56 -5.39
C LEU A 981 10.01 29.43 -6.38
N PRO A 982 10.37 28.93 -7.57
CA PRO A 982 11.03 29.76 -8.59
C PRO A 982 10.13 30.94 -8.99
N LEU A 983 10.74 32.11 -9.22
CA LEU A 983 10.05 33.25 -9.81
C LEU A 983 9.69 32.94 -11.27
N SER A 984 8.57 33.47 -11.75
CA SER A 984 8.25 33.42 -13.18
C SER A 984 9.26 34.23 -14.01
N GLN A 985 9.37 33.95 -15.31
CA GLN A 985 10.22 34.76 -16.20
C GLN A 985 9.78 36.23 -16.25
N GLU A 986 8.51 36.53 -15.96
CA GLU A 986 7.97 37.88 -15.93
C GLU A 986 8.24 38.56 -14.59
N GLU A 987 8.09 37.85 -13.46
CA GLU A 987 8.48 38.37 -12.13
C GLU A 987 9.98 38.72 -12.09
N ALA A 988 10.83 37.85 -12.66
CA ALA A 988 12.27 38.06 -12.76
C ALA A 988 12.62 39.28 -13.63
N ARG A 989 11.89 39.53 -14.73
CA ARG A 989 12.04 40.73 -15.57
C ARG A 989 11.52 42.01 -14.89
N GLN A 990 10.49 41.90 -14.05
CA GLN A 990 9.88 43.05 -13.35
C GLN A 990 10.62 43.49 -12.08
N GLY A 991 11.65 42.75 -11.65
CA GLY A 991 12.40 43.09 -10.42
C GLY A 991 11.58 42.97 -9.13
N ARG A 992 10.47 42.22 -9.14
CA ARG A 992 9.71 41.93 -7.92
C ARG A 992 10.49 40.93 -7.06
N ASN A 993 10.61 41.21 -5.76
CA ASN A 993 11.33 40.39 -4.76
C ASN A 993 12.86 40.27 -4.96
N VAL A 994 13.54 41.33 -5.42
CA VAL A 994 15.02 41.39 -5.32
C VAL A 994 15.46 41.22 -3.85
N GLY A 995 16.21 40.15 -3.57
CA GLY A 995 16.88 39.93 -2.28
C GLY A 995 16.18 39.00 -1.27
N ARG A 996 15.04 38.36 -1.58
CA ARG A 996 14.44 37.33 -0.71
C ARG A 996 13.98 36.11 -1.51
N GLN A 997 14.31 34.91 -1.02
CA GLN A 997 13.90 33.66 -1.67
C GLN A 997 12.44 33.34 -1.28
N ARG A 998 11.59 33.08 -2.28
CA ARG A 998 10.22 32.61 -2.09
C ARG A 998 10.21 31.08 -1.94
N PHE A 999 9.35 30.59 -1.06
CA PHE A 999 9.08 29.18 -0.79
C PHE A 999 7.58 28.92 -0.86
N PHE A 1000 7.18 27.66 -1.01
CA PHE A 1000 5.81 27.22 -0.75
C PHE A 1000 5.77 26.10 0.29
N VAL A 1001 4.71 26.07 1.09
CA VAL A 1001 4.50 25.04 2.11
C VAL A 1001 4.04 23.75 1.43
N VAL A 1002 4.65 22.62 1.77
CA VAL A 1002 4.13 21.28 1.51
C VAL A 1002 3.93 20.58 2.85
N GLU A 1003 2.66 20.44 3.25
CA GLU A 1003 2.25 19.63 4.40
C GLU A 1003 2.03 18.18 3.94
N LYS A 1004 2.08 17.19 4.84
CA LYS A 1004 1.80 15.79 4.47
C LYS A 1004 0.29 15.55 4.40
N PRO A 1005 -0.31 15.24 3.23
CA PRO A 1005 -1.69 14.80 3.18
C PRO A 1005 -1.83 13.51 3.97
N GLY A 1006 -2.81 13.43 4.87
CA GLY A 1006 -2.99 12.28 5.75
C GLY A 1006 -1.82 12.00 6.71
N LEU A 1007 -1.12 13.04 7.22
CA LEU A 1007 -0.06 12.87 8.24
C LEU A 1007 -0.50 11.96 9.38
N GLU A 1008 -1.64 12.31 9.97
CA GLU A 1008 -2.21 11.61 11.12
C GLU A 1008 -2.56 10.17 10.75
N VAL A 1009 -3.08 9.92 9.54
CA VAL A 1009 -3.41 8.60 8.99
C VAL A 1009 -2.17 7.69 8.92
N ALA A 1010 -1.02 8.23 8.50
CA ALA A 1010 0.23 7.48 8.52
C ALA A 1010 0.69 7.15 9.95
N SER A 1011 0.44 8.06 10.91
CA SER A 1011 0.71 7.81 12.33
C SER A 1011 -0.22 6.74 12.93
N LEU A 1012 -1.50 6.69 12.51
CA LEU A 1012 -2.44 5.65 12.91
C LEU A 1012 -1.94 4.24 12.55
N GLY A 1013 -1.36 4.08 11.35
CA GLY A 1013 -0.70 2.84 10.89
C GLY A 1013 0.55 2.44 11.69
N GLY A 1014 0.93 3.21 12.71
CA GLY A 1014 2.10 2.96 13.56
C GLY A 1014 3.42 3.44 12.95
N ILE A 1015 3.39 4.22 11.86
CA ILE A 1015 4.60 4.76 11.22
C ILE A 1015 5.10 5.97 12.03
N ARG A 1016 5.84 5.68 13.10
CA ARG A 1016 6.75 6.65 13.70
C ARG A 1016 8.00 6.78 12.85
N GLN A 1017 8.70 7.91 12.96
CA GLN A 1017 10.06 8.03 12.46
C GLN A 1017 10.95 7.12 13.32
N GLU A 1018 11.58 6.12 12.72
CA GLU A 1018 12.45 5.16 13.43
C GLU A 1018 13.63 5.94 14.03
N LEU A 1019 13.87 5.77 15.33
CA LEU A 1019 14.89 6.50 16.09
C LEU A 1019 16.30 5.94 15.81
N ASP A 1020 16.38 4.66 15.48
CA ASP A 1020 17.62 3.93 15.24
C ASP A 1020 18.38 4.51 14.02
N ASP A 1021 17.64 4.90 12.96
CA ASP A 1021 18.11 5.64 11.76
C ASP A 1021 18.73 7.03 12.08
N LEU A 1022 18.70 7.51 13.34
CA LEU A 1022 19.17 8.85 13.74
C LEU A 1022 20.39 8.86 14.67
N ASP A 1023 20.76 7.74 15.30
CA ASP A 1023 21.87 7.70 16.26
C ASP A 1023 23.14 7.05 15.70
N ASP A 1024 23.03 6.08 14.77
CA ASP A 1024 24.13 5.70 13.86
C ASP A 1024 24.67 6.92 13.07
N ASP A 1025 23.82 7.92 12.86
CA ASP A 1025 24.12 9.17 12.16
C ASP A 1025 25.00 10.17 12.96
N LEU A 1026 25.28 9.88 14.24
CA LEU A 1026 26.02 10.76 15.17
C LEU A 1026 27.14 10.09 15.99
N VAL A 1027 27.37 8.78 15.86
CA VAL A 1027 28.47 8.06 16.54
C VAL A 1027 29.64 7.82 15.56
N MET A 1028 30.21 8.93 15.05
CA MET A 1028 31.56 9.11 14.48
C MET A 1028 31.86 10.62 14.33
#